data_AF-A0A937UHG2-F1
#
_entry.id   AF-A0A937UHG2-F1
#
_cell.length_a   1.000
_cell.length_b   1.000
_cell.length_c   1.000
_cell.angle_alpha   90.00
_cell.angle_beta   90.00
_cell.angle_gamma   90.00
#
_symmetry.space_group_name_H-M   'P 1'
#
loop_
_entity.id
_entity.type
_entity.pdbx_description
1 polymer ?
#
loop_
_entity_poly.entity_id
_entity_poly.type
_entity_poly.pdbx_seq_one_letter_code
_entity_poly.pdbx_strand_id
1 'polypeptide(L)'
;MRGLECTSEGSASEAAQETSGRTRSKRVGMPTNKRTRLLILVFLLGILPSQGIAGKVSSVALSEGWATFGLALPRGAASSGVQVGAFKTQTDVKNRWPDGSIRFAVVTCKATEAGTFDVTSATAADGGGFAPVVPGISVQLDVRGTVYAATLVREPTSDHWLSGPLVREWRSLVVPVAGAGHHKQLRVIFDTRVYNDGQTRLDVTVENVLDAPPASAVRYSVRVVADGKPLYTHGPIDHIWLARWRRTFGITLKEASVAHDFASAIEAHALPNYWRGIDDRPPPSMAKGFDPMGLAGLSPSMCDCGGRPEMAPYPDWAAVYLIHRRTEQKAFVLAHGEQAASWPMHLREPEGGRYSGVGAGRYTSIDERPGFWFDNRGKDHPAGPVHTAYALWGKGVPVPDIAHQPSLAFIPYLVTGDRYFMDEMVFWANFCLTASYEHGGGKGWVHHNELRGMAWAMRDIADAAAYAPDGAPVKAYLEEKLANNLAWFDEYARSHKSPLGTVFEKPGVPSHCRYVSISYGGGYGQLAWAIDRAHRLGYVGGTAMRDRLSRFVLKLFTGEPAFPRNAAMRLWLHVGPAGKGNYYKTLSELAAANEGGDSMYAHWVRLALVIALESELPGAQDAYDYNWRVCETGAGNRGIRIATKGGWAILPDTSRFGTSRLR
;
A
#
# COMPACT_ATOMS: atom_id res chain seq x y z
N MET A 1 -6.75 -13.49 52.77
CA MET A 1 -7.00 -13.13 54.18
C MET A 1 -7.46 -11.67 54.22
N ARG A 2 -8.72 -11.45 54.65
CA ARG A 2 -9.39 -10.24 55.19
C ARG A 2 -9.05 -8.87 54.55
N GLY A 3 -9.96 -8.05 54.04
CA GLY A 3 -11.41 -7.89 54.28
C GLY A 3 -11.70 -6.47 54.82
N LEU A 4 -12.88 -5.93 54.48
CA LEU A 4 -13.52 -4.60 54.76
C LEU A 4 -13.55 -3.71 53.49
N GLU A 5 -14.63 -3.54 52.71
CA GLU A 5 -16.10 -3.57 52.88
C GLU A 5 -16.75 -2.44 53.72
N CYS A 6 -17.53 -1.59 53.02
CA CYS A 6 -18.89 -1.07 53.29
C CYS A 6 -19.17 0.13 52.34
N THR A 7 -19.99 0.03 51.27
CA THR A 7 -21.48 0.16 51.17
C THR A 7 -22.00 1.56 51.56
N SER A 8 -22.90 2.26 50.84
CA SER A 8 -24.24 1.88 50.33
C SER A 8 -24.81 3.08 49.49
N GLU A 9 -25.50 2.83 48.35
CA GLU A 9 -26.98 3.00 48.09
C GLU A 9 -27.47 4.45 47.85
N GLY A 10 -28.46 4.79 47.02
CA GLY A 10 -29.46 4.06 46.22
C GLY A 10 -29.93 4.92 45.00
N SER A 11 -30.35 4.32 43.89
CA SER A 11 -31.73 4.01 43.47
C SER A 11 -32.64 5.21 43.16
N ALA A 12 -33.12 5.34 41.91
CA ALA A 12 -34.55 5.26 41.56
C ALA A 12 -34.81 5.61 40.07
N SER A 13 -35.67 4.80 39.48
CA SER A 13 -36.32 4.89 38.18
C SER A 13 -37.38 6.00 38.12
N GLU A 14 -37.73 6.49 36.93
CA GLU A 14 -39.14 6.54 36.46
C GLU A 14 -39.26 6.94 34.98
N ALA A 15 -40.21 6.30 34.32
CA ALA A 15 -40.73 6.62 32.99
C ALA A 15 -42.12 7.26 33.14
N ALA A 16 -42.53 8.15 32.23
CA ALA A 16 -43.85 8.14 31.56
C ALA A 16 -44.20 9.45 30.83
N GLN A 17 -44.74 9.24 29.62
CA GLN A 17 -45.92 9.87 29.00
C GLN A 17 -45.92 11.31 28.45
N GLU A 18 -46.12 11.33 27.12
CA GLU A 18 -47.04 12.16 26.32
C GLU A 18 -47.95 13.15 27.05
N THR A 19 -48.13 14.33 26.44
CA THR A 19 -49.47 14.80 26.04
C THR A 19 -49.39 15.97 25.06
N SER A 20 -50.34 15.93 24.12
CA SER A 20 -50.62 16.91 23.08
C SER A 20 -51.16 18.24 23.62
N GLY A 21 -50.96 19.34 22.89
CA GLY A 21 -51.69 20.58 23.15
C GLY A 21 -51.55 21.60 22.03
N ARG A 22 -52.53 21.62 21.12
CA ARG A 22 -52.66 22.53 19.97
C ARG A 22 -53.78 23.52 20.27
N THR A 23 -53.51 24.85 20.32
CA THR A 23 -54.45 25.95 20.00
C THR A 23 -53.73 27.30 20.13
N ARG A 24 -53.47 28.04 19.05
CA ARG A 24 -54.32 29.00 18.29
C ARG A 24 -54.32 30.44 18.87
N SER A 25 -53.61 31.31 18.13
CA SER A 25 -53.95 32.68 17.71
C SER A 25 -54.36 33.73 18.76
N LYS A 26 -53.60 34.84 18.79
CA LYS A 26 -54.16 36.20 18.63
C LYS A 26 -53.10 37.18 18.10
N ARG A 27 -53.39 37.80 16.96
CA ARG A 27 -52.75 39.01 16.41
C ARG A 27 -53.17 40.24 17.20
N VAL A 28 -52.30 41.25 17.26
CA VAL A 28 -52.44 42.71 17.02
C VAL A 28 -51.09 43.31 17.47
N GLY A 29 -50.39 44.23 16.81
CA GLY A 29 -50.56 45.04 15.62
C GLY A 29 -49.23 45.77 15.35
N MET A 30 -48.98 46.12 14.09
CA MET A 30 -47.83 46.92 13.62
C MET A 30 -48.10 48.41 13.82
N PRO A 31 -47.06 49.28 13.80
CA PRO A 31 -46.94 50.10 12.59
C PRO A 31 -45.51 50.39 12.09
N THR A 32 -45.38 50.20 10.77
CA THR A 32 -44.79 51.10 9.75
C THR A 32 -43.29 51.41 9.63
N ASN A 33 -42.86 51.22 8.37
CA ASN A 33 -41.92 52.00 7.55
C ASN A 33 -40.42 51.77 7.69
N LYS A 34 -39.84 51.08 6.70
CA LYS A 34 -39.11 51.72 5.59
C LYS A 34 -38.88 50.73 4.43
N ARG A 35 -38.94 51.29 3.22
CA ARG A 35 -38.94 50.61 1.92
C ARG A 35 -37.54 50.11 1.55
N THR A 36 -37.43 48.84 1.15
CA THR A 36 -36.36 48.36 0.26
C THR A 36 -37.00 47.43 -0.77
N ARG A 37 -37.02 47.86 -2.04
CA ARG A 37 -37.47 47.05 -3.17
C ARG A 37 -36.36 46.06 -3.53
N LEU A 38 -36.60 44.75 -3.38
CA LEU A 38 -35.76 43.72 -3.98
C LEU A 38 -36.55 43.11 -5.15
N LEU A 39 -36.06 43.32 -6.37
CA LEU A 39 -36.51 42.58 -7.56
C LEU A 39 -36.08 41.12 -7.37
N ILE A 40 -37.05 40.20 -7.32
CA ILE A 40 -36.79 38.76 -7.47
C ILE A 40 -36.91 38.45 -8.96
N LEU A 41 -35.77 38.29 -9.63
CA LEU A 41 -35.68 37.76 -10.98
C LEU A 41 -35.63 36.23 -10.86
N VAL A 42 -36.73 35.56 -11.13
CA VAL A 42 -36.79 34.09 -11.20
C VAL A 42 -36.18 33.66 -12.54
N PHE A 43 -34.92 33.20 -12.51
CA PHE A 43 -34.33 32.48 -13.64
C PHE A 43 -34.81 31.01 -13.59
N LEU A 44 -35.84 30.71 -14.38
CA LEU A 44 -36.17 29.36 -14.81
C LEU A 44 -35.14 28.94 -15.88
N LEU A 45 -33.96 28.51 -15.44
CA LEU A 45 -33.02 27.78 -16.29
C LEU A 45 -33.43 26.32 -16.29
N GLY A 46 -34.02 25.87 -17.40
CA GLY A 46 -34.20 24.45 -17.67
C GLY A 46 -32.86 23.75 -17.57
N ILE A 47 -32.79 22.72 -16.73
CA ILE A 47 -31.65 21.80 -16.66
C ILE A 47 -31.71 20.97 -17.95
N LEU A 48 -31.12 21.49 -19.02
CA LEU A 48 -30.61 20.65 -20.08
C LEU A 48 -29.35 19.97 -19.52
N PRO A 49 -29.22 18.63 -19.55
CA PRO A 49 -27.95 18.01 -19.25
C PRO A 49 -26.94 18.58 -20.23
N SER A 50 -25.93 19.30 -19.73
CA SER A 50 -24.78 19.61 -20.56
C SER A 50 -24.21 18.28 -21.00
N GLN A 51 -24.25 17.99 -22.30
CA GLN A 51 -23.33 17.02 -22.86
C GLN A 51 -21.95 17.66 -22.71
N GLY A 52 -21.33 17.41 -21.55
CA GLY A 52 -19.96 17.82 -21.29
C GLY A 52 -19.08 17.25 -22.39
N ILE A 53 -18.29 18.12 -23.02
CA ILE A 53 -17.26 17.69 -23.95
C ILE A 53 -16.41 16.64 -23.22
N ALA A 54 -16.27 15.45 -23.79
CA ALA A 54 -15.48 14.38 -23.22
C ALA A 54 -14.04 14.88 -23.04
N GLY A 55 -13.66 15.17 -21.79
CA GLY A 55 -12.33 15.63 -21.45
C GLY A 55 -11.33 14.48 -21.51
N LYS A 56 -10.18 14.69 -22.14
CA LYS A 56 -9.04 13.77 -22.05
C LYS A 56 -8.58 13.71 -20.59
N VAL A 57 -8.45 12.50 -20.05
CA VAL A 57 -8.03 12.24 -18.66
C VAL A 57 -6.67 11.54 -18.57
N SER A 58 -6.25 10.82 -19.62
CA SER A 58 -4.94 10.15 -19.72
C SER A 58 -4.68 9.75 -21.18
N SER A 59 -3.55 9.09 -21.45
CA SER A 59 -3.25 8.39 -22.68
C SER A 59 -2.55 7.05 -22.40
N VAL A 60 -2.77 6.09 -23.29
CA VAL A 60 -2.21 4.73 -23.16
C VAL A 60 -1.69 4.23 -24.50
N ALA A 61 -0.49 3.66 -24.50
CA ALA A 61 0.04 2.97 -25.67
C ALA A 61 -0.27 1.47 -25.60
N LEU A 62 -0.85 0.94 -26.67
CA LEU A 62 -1.32 -0.44 -26.77
C LEU A 62 -0.71 -1.12 -28.01
N SER A 63 -0.41 -2.41 -27.91
CA SER A 63 -0.32 -3.28 -29.11
C SER A 63 -1.70 -3.81 -29.49
N GLU A 64 -1.81 -4.44 -30.66
CA GLU A 64 -3.03 -5.14 -31.06
C GLU A 64 -3.34 -6.32 -30.10
N GLY A 65 -4.59 -6.45 -29.66
CA GLY A 65 -5.04 -7.52 -28.75
C GLY A 65 -6.02 -7.05 -27.66
N TRP A 66 -6.33 -7.94 -26.74
CA TRP A 66 -7.09 -7.60 -25.53
C TRP A 66 -6.19 -6.87 -24.52
N ALA A 67 -6.56 -5.65 -24.15
CA ALA A 67 -5.91 -4.88 -23.11
C ALA A 67 -6.82 -4.82 -21.89
N THR A 68 -6.30 -5.22 -20.71
CA THR A 68 -6.94 -5.00 -19.41
C THR A 68 -5.91 -4.42 -18.45
N PHE A 69 -6.15 -3.22 -17.92
CA PHE A 69 -5.17 -2.49 -17.13
C PHE A 69 -5.80 -1.64 -16.03
N GLY A 70 -5.04 -1.32 -14.99
CA GLY A 70 -5.46 -0.39 -13.95
C GLY A 70 -5.27 1.06 -14.37
N LEU A 71 -6.21 1.92 -14.01
CA LEU A 71 -6.19 3.35 -14.32
C LEU A 71 -6.55 4.14 -13.05
N ALA A 72 -5.57 4.90 -12.54
CA ALA A 72 -5.80 5.88 -11.48
C ALA A 72 -6.10 7.25 -12.09
N LEU A 73 -7.12 7.91 -11.53
CA LEU A 73 -7.63 9.18 -12.03
C LEU A 73 -7.69 10.23 -10.91
N PRO A 74 -7.34 11.49 -11.22
CA PRO A 74 -7.48 12.56 -10.25
C PRO A 74 -8.94 12.86 -10.00
N ARG A 75 -9.19 13.51 -8.87
CA ARG A 75 -10.53 13.90 -8.44
C ARG A 75 -11.23 14.75 -9.51
N GLY A 76 -12.48 14.42 -9.81
CA GLY A 76 -13.29 15.09 -10.83
C GLY A 76 -13.03 14.68 -12.30
N ALA A 77 -12.02 13.85 -12.59
CA ALA A 77 -11.64 13.54 -13.98
C ALA A 77 -12.68 12.73 -14.75
N ALA A 78 -13.27 11.70 -14.13
CA ALA A 78 -14.37 10.91 -14.69
C ALA A 78 -15.24 10.37 -13.57
N SER A 79 -16.56 10.37 -13.74
CA SER A 79 -17.51 9.90 -12.72
C SER A 79 -18.17 8.56 -13.05
N SER A 80 -18.39 8.25 -14.32
CA SER A 80 -19.13 7.05 -14.73
C SER A 80 -18.20 5.98 -15.32
N GLY A 81 -17.54 6.28 -16.44
CA GLY A 81 -16.56 5.41 -17.08
C GLY A 81 -15.53 6.20 -17.88
N VAL A 82 -14.71 5.47 -18.61
CA VAL A 82 -13.77 6.05 -19.59
C VAL A 82 -13.88 5.35 -20.93
N GLN A 83 -13.35 5.99 -21.96
CA GLN A 83 -13.32 5.53 -23.34
C GLN A 83 -11.88 5.58 -23.86
N VAL A 84 -11.37 4.46 -24.39
CA VAL A 84 -10.02 4.36 -24.97
C VAL A 84 -10.10 4.52 -26.49
N GLY A 85 -9.66 5.67 -26.99
CA GLY A 85 -9.78 6.02 -28.42
C GLY A 85 -11.19 5.76 -28.95
N ALA A 86 -11.30 5.02 -30.06
CA ALA A 86 -12.59 4.60 -30.63
C ALA A 86 -13.01 3.17 -30.23
N PHE A 87 -12.25 2.48 -29.36
CA PHE A 87 -12.52 1.08 -29.03
C PHE A 87 -13.66 0.93 -28.04
N LYS A 88 -14.52 -0.09 -28.20
CA LYS A 88 -15.46 -0.45 -27.13
C LYS A 88 -14.68 -0.65 -25.83
N THR A 89 -15.08 0.06 -24.79
CA THR A 89 -14.37 0.11 -23.51
C THR A 89 -15.30 -0.29 -22.38
N GLN A 90 -14.83 -1.19 -21.52
CA GLN A 90 -15.44 -1.56 -20.25
C GLN A 90 -14.63 -0.91 -19.12
N THR A 91 -15.32 -0.31 -18.15
CA THR A 91 -14.71 0.32 -16.97
C THR A 91 -15.27 -0.30 -15.70
N ASP A 92 -14.47 -1.12 -15.02
CA ASP A 92 -14.79 -1.70 -13.72
C ASP A 92 -14.25 -0.79 -12.61
N VAL A 93 -15.08 0.12 -12.12
CA VAL A 93 -14.71 1.06 -11.04
C VAL A 93 -14.48 0.27 -9.76
N LYS A 94 -13.25 0.34 -9.23
CA LYS A 94 -12.88 -0.32 -7.98
C LYS A 94 -13.18 0.58 -6.81
N ASN A 95 -12.80 1.85 -6.91
CA ASN A 95 -13.12 2.81 -5.87
C ASN A 95 -13.25 4.25 -6.37
N ARG A 96 -13.84 5.07 -5.51
CA ARG A 96 -14.18 6.46 -5.79
C ARG A 96 -13.53 7.42 -4.81
N TRP A 97 -13.37 8.66 -5.28
CA TRP A 97 -13.14 9.81 -4.43
C TRP A 97 -14.44 10.20 -3.69
N PRO A 98 -14.36 10.99 -2.60
CA PRO A 98 -15.55 11.43 -1.86
C PRO A 98 -16.59 12.22 -2.66
N ASP A 99 -16.23 12.84 -3.79
CA ASP A 99 -17.20 13.48 -4.70
C ASP A 99 -17.86 12.52 -5.70
N GLY A 100 -17.59 11.22 -5.56
CA GLY A 100 -18.11 10.18 -6.42
C GLY A 100 -17.34 9.99 -7.73
N SER A 101 -16.31 10.81 -8.03
CA SER A 101 -15.48 10.56 -9.20
C SER A 101 -14.64 9.30 -9.03
N ILE A 102 -14.27 8.67 -10.15
CA ILE A 102 -13.43 7.47 -10.16
C ILE A 102 -12.06 7.83 -9.59
N ARG A 103 -11.59 7.04 -8.62
CA ARG A 103 -10.23 7.09 -8.11
C ARG A 103 -9.36 6.03 -8.78
N PHE A 104 -9.86 4.80 -8.83
CA PHE A 104 -9.22 3.69 -9.51
C PHE A 104 -10.26 2.81 -10.20
N ALA A 105 -9.96 2.44 -11.45
CA ALA A 105 -10.76 1.50 -12.22
C ALA A 105 -9.86 0.51 -12.97
N VAL A 106 -10.42 -0.64 -13.32
CA VAL A 106 -9.83 -1.56 -14.29
C VAL A 106 -10.53 -1.35 -15.62
N VAL A 107 -9.74 -1.06 -16.65
CA VAL A 107 -10.22 -0.68 -17.97
C VAL A 107 -9.88 -1.80 -18.95
N THR A 108 -10.89 -2.25 -19.71
CA THR A 108 -10.73 -3.28 -20.73
C THR A 108 -11.19 -2.79 -22.09
N CYS A 109 -10.38 -3.02 -23.12
CA CYS A 109 -10.74 -2.83 -24.51
C CYS A 109 -10.03 -3.86 -25.40
N LYS A 110 -10.51 -4.03 -26.64
CA LYS A 110 -9.81 -4.81 -27.67
C LYS A 110 -9.22 -3.84 -28.70
N ALA A 111 -7.91 -3.65 -28.65
CA ALA A 111 -7.20 -2.81 -29.61
C ALA A 111 -7.05 -3.57 -30.94
N THR A 112 -7.57 -3.01 -32.03
CA THR A 112 -7.46 -3.59 -33.38
C THR A 112 -6.19 -3.17 -34.11
N GLU A 113 -5.44 -2.23 -33.55
CA GLU A 113 -4.16 -1.75 -34.07
C GLU A 113 -3.26 -1.30 -32.92
N ALA A 114 -1.95 -1.25 -33.17
CA ALA A 114 -1.00 -0.70 -32.21
C ALA A 114 -0.95 0.83 -32.33
N GLY A 115 -0.85 1.54 -31.21
CA GLY A 115 -0.82 3.00 -31.20
C GLY A 115 -0.86 3.59 -29.80
N THR A 116 -0.82 4.93 -29.74
CA THR A 116 -1.12 5.67 -28.51
C THR A 116 -2.52 6.25 -28.63
N PHE A 117 -3.37 5.95 -27.65
CA PHE A 117 -4.77 6.30 -27.64
C PHE A 117 -5.07 7.20 -26.46
N ASP A 118 -5.86 8.25 -26.71
CA ASP A 118 -6.40 9.08 -25.64
C ASP A 118 -7.42 8.29 -24.83
N VAL A 119 -7.38 8.49 -23.51
CA VAL A 119 -8.42 8.03 -22.59
C VAL A 119 -9.25 9.24 -22.22
N THR A 120 -10.54 9.22 -22.53
CA THR A 120 -11.47 10.32 -22.26
C THR A 120 -12.53 9.90 -21.24
N SER A 121 -13.05 10.87 -20.50
CA SER A 121 -14.23 10.66 -19.65
C SER A 121 -15.43 10.25 -20.52
N ALA A 122 -16.20 9.28 -20.04
CA ALA A 122 -17.36 8.76 -20.74
C ALA A 122 -18.45 8.32 -19.77
N THR A 123 -19.64 8.06 -20.31
CA THR A 123 -20.66 7.27 -19.61
C THR A 123 -20.22 5.81 -19.62
N ALA A 124 -20.37 5.11 -18.50
CA ALA A 124 -20.15 3.67 -18.46
C ALA A 124 -21.02 3.00 -19.55
N ALA A 125 -20.42 2.06 -20.30
CA ALA A 125 -21.17 1.28 -21.27
C ALA A 125 -22.36 0.59 -20.61
N ASP A 126 -23.50 0.53 -21.31
CA ASP A 126 -24.72 -0.08 -20.79
C ASP A 126 -24.45 -1.49 -20.24
N GLY A 127 -25.05 -1.77 -19.08
CA GLY A 127 -24.94 -3.06 -18.41
C GLY A 127 -25.36 -4.19 -19.34
N GLY A 128 -24.43 -5.10 -19.61
CA GLY A 128 -24.66 -6.28 -20.44
C GLY A 128 -23.69 -7.38 -20.00
N GLY A 129 -24.16 -8.62 -20.03
CA GLY A 129 -23.35 -9.79 -19.76
C GLY A 129 -23.23 -10.66 -20.99
N PHE A 130 -22.23 -11.53 -21.00
CA PHE A 130 -22.16 -12.67 -21.89
C PHE A 130 -21.99 -13.94 -21.05
N ALA A 131 -22.34 -15.08 -21.64
CA ALA A 131 -22.08 -16.39 -21.05
C ALA A 131 -20.60 -16.76 -21.31
N PRO A 132 -19.73 -16.80 -20.28
CA PRO A 132 -18.33 -17.11 -20.48
C PRO A 132 -18.15 -18.58 -20.85
N VAL A 133 -17.27 -18.86 -21.82
CA VAL A 133 -16.84 -20.22 -22.15
C VAL A 133 -15.62 -20.55 -21.29
N VAL A 134 -15.81 -21.37 -20.26
CA VAL A 134 -14.76 -21.67 -19.28
C VAL A 134 -14.08 -23.00 -19.62
N PRO A 135 -12.75 -23.01 -19.86
CA PRO A 135 -12.01 -24.24 -20.14
C PRO A 135 -12.01 -25.19 -18.93
N GLY A 136 -11.85 -26.49 -19.18
CA GLY A 136 -11.67 -27.47 -18.12
C GLY A 136 -10.29 -27.35 -17.49
N ILE A 137 -10.20 -26.80 -16.28
CA ILE A 137 -8.92 -26.59 -15.58
C ILE A 137 -8.79 -27.53 -14.38
N SER A 138 -7.61 -28.13 -14.22
CA SER A 138 -7.25 -28.83 -12.98
C SER A 138 -5.80 -28.55 -12.58
N VAL A 139 -5.58 -28.45 -11.27
CA VAL A 139 -4.25 -28.40 -10.64
C VAL A 139 -4.04 -29.68 -9.88
N GLN A 140 -2.99 -30.42 -10.22
CA GLN A 140 -2.60 -31.67 -9.58
C GLN A 140 -1.35 -31.41 -8.74
N LEU A 141 -1.43 -31.77 -7.46
CA LEU A 141 -0.37 -31.62 -6.47
C LEU A 141 0.03 -33.02 -5.99
N ASP A 142 1.18 -33.50 -6.43
CA ASP A 142 1.74 -34.78 -6.00
C ASP A 142 2.49 -34.59 -4.67
N VAL A 143 1.81 -34.92 -3.57
CA VAL A 143 2.35 -34.88 -2.22
C VAL A 143 2.83 -36.28 -1.86
N ARG A 144 4.13 -36.54 -2.10
CA ARG A 144 4.81 -37.81 -1.75
C ARG A 144 4.10 -39.06 -2.32
N GLY A 145 3.69 -39.00 -3.58
CA GLY A 145 3.01 -40.08 -4.30
C GLY A 145 1.47 -40.06 -4.19
N THR A 146 0.91 -39.17 -3.36
CA THR A 146 -0.55 -38.95 -3.31
C THR A 146 -0.89 -37.71 -4.13
N VAL A 147 -1.65 -37.89 -5.21
CA VAL A 147 -2.08 -36.78 -6.06
C VAL A 147 -3.38 -36.17 -5.52
N TYR A 148 -3.29 -34.93 -5.05
CA TYR A 148 -4.44 -34.10 -4.73
C TYR A 148 -4.80 -33.22 -5.92
N ALA A 149 -6.06 -33.23 -6.35
CA ALA A 149 -6.55 -32.45 -7.46
C ALA A 149 -7.48 -31.33 -7.00
N ALA A 150 -7.23 -30.11 -7.46
CA ALA A 150 -8.19 -29.01 -7.42
C ALA A 150 -8.72 -28.78 -8.84
N THR A 151 -10.00 -29.04 -9.05
CA THR A 151 -10.66 -28.87 -10.35
C THR A 151 -11.52 -27.62 -10.32
N LEU A 152 -11.35 -26.76 -11.34
CA LEU A 152 -12.16 -25.55 -11.48
C LEU A 152 -13.60 -25.93 -11.82
N VAL A 153 -14.55 -25.43 -11.04
CA VAL A 153 -15.97 -25.44 -11.41
C VAL A 153 -16.19 -24.47 -12.56
N ARG A 154 -16.79 -24.94 -13.65
CA ARG A 154 -16.99 -24.15 -14.87
C ARG A 154 -18.02 -23.03 -14.72
N GLU A 155 -18.94 -23.15 -13.77
CA GLU A 155 -19.89 -22.09 -13.47
C GLU A 155 -19.22 -20.93 -12.75
N PRO A 156 -19.41 -19.67 -13.21
CA PRO A 156 -18.92 -18.50 -12.51
C PRO A 156 -19.45 -18.40 -11.08
N THR A 157 -18.58 -18.08 -10.13
CA THR A 157 -18.99 -17.75 -8.76
C THR A 157 -19.55 -16.32 -8.71
N SER A 158 -20.20 -15.97 -7.60
CA SER A 158 -20.64 -14.59 -7.35
C SER A 158 -19.50 -13.63 -6.95
N ASP A 159 -18.28 -14.14 -6.72
CA ASP A 159 -17.11 -13.36 -6.31
C ASP A 159 -16.42 -12.74 -7.54
N HIS A 160 -17.13 -11.81 -8.17
CA HIS A 160 -16.68 -11.11 -9.37
C HIS A 160 -15.60 -10.06 -9.06
N TRP A 161 -14.55 -10.07 -9.88
CA TRP A 161 -13.59 -8.97 -9.96
C TRP A 161 -13.94 -8.03 -11.12
N LEU A 162 -14.14 -8.56 -12.33
CA LEU A 162 -14.55 -7.78 -13.50
C LEU A 162 -15.92 -8.27 -13.95
N SER A 163 -16.81 -7.35 -14.30
CA SER A 163 -18.19 -7.68 -14.66
C SER A 163 -18.74 -6.71 -15.70
N GLY A 164 -18.66 -7.11 -16.96
CA GLY A 164 -19.28 -6.35 -18.04
C GLY A 164 -19.33 -7.08 -19.38
N PRO A 165 -19.68 -6.35 -20.46
CA PRO A 165 -19.98 -6.94 -21.76
C PRO A 165 -18.76 -7.34 -22.58
N LEU A 166 -17.54 -6.93 -22.18
CA LEU A 166 -16.30 -7.28 -22.85
C LEU A 166 -15.53 -8.37 -22.11
N VAL A 167 -15.53 -8.31 -20.77
CA VAL A 167 -14.79 -9.23 -19.93
C VAL A 167 -15.54 -9.52 -18.63
N ARG A 168 -15.43 -10.76 -18.17
CA ARG A 168 -15.85 -11.17 -16.83
C ARG A 168 -14.69 -11.87 -16.14
N GLU A 169 -14.48 -11.55 -14.87
CA GLU A 169 -13.48 -12.20 -14.02
C GLU A 169 -14.11 -12.53 -12.67
N TRP A 170 -13.86 -13.73 -12.17
CA TRP A 170 -14.32 -14.17 -10.85
C TRP A 170 -13.30 -15.10 -10.20
N ARG A 171 -13.44 -15.26 -8.89
CA ARG A 171 -12.58 -16.12 -8.08
C ARG A 171 -13.28 -17.41 -7.67
N SER A 172 -12.56 -18.51 -7.79
CA SER A 172 -12.95 -19.81 -7.24
C SER A 172 -11.86 -20.30 -6.29
N LEU A 173 -12.20 -20.58 -5.04
CA LEU A 173 -11.32 -21.22 -4.07
C LEU A 173 -11.69 -22.70 -3.97
N VAL A 174 -10.69 -23.57 -4.16
CA VAL A 174 -10.86 -25.03 -4.18
C VAL A 174 -9.85 -25.66 -3.23
N VAL A 175 -10.34 -26.49 -2.31
CA VAL A 175 -9.48 -27.36 -1.50
C VAL A 175 -9.13 -28.59 -2.34
N PRO A 176 -7.84 -28.88 -2.61
CA PRO A 176 -7.43 -30.06 -3.35
C PRO A 176 -7.88 -31.35 -2.67
N VAL A 177 -8.32 -32.34 -3.46
CA VAL A 177 -8.83 -33.63 -2.95
C VAL A 177 -8.09 -34.82 -3.52
N ALA A 178 -7.92 -35.87 -2.72
CA ALA A 178 -7.47 -37.19 -3.14
C ALA A 178 -8.56 -38.21 -2.78
N GLY A 179 -9.28 -38.72 -3.79
CA GLY A 179 -10.52 -39.46 -3.56
C GLY A 179 -11.54 -38.57 -2.83
N ALA A 180 -12.06 -39.03 -1.69
CA ALA A 180 -12.96 -38.25 -0.82
C ALA A 180 -12.21 -37.37 0.21
N GLY A 181 -10.88 -37.47 0.31
CA GLY A 181 -10.11 -36.77 1.33
C GLY A 181 -9.67 -35.37 0.89
N HIS A 182 -10.04 -34.35 1.67
CA HIS A 182 -9.56 -32.98 1.47
C HIS A 182 -8.12 -32.82 1.99
N HIS A 183 -7.29 -32.05 1.27
CA HIS A 183 -6.00 -31.64 1.78
C HIS A 183 -6.19 -30.66 2.97
N LYS A 184 -5.42 -30.83 4.05
CA LYS A 184 -5.65 -30.14 5.33
C LYS A 184 -5.12 -28.70 5.40
N GLN A 185 -4.22 -28.31 4.50
CA GLN A 185 -3.54 -27.00 4.52
C GLN A 185 -3.63 -26.26 3.18
N LEU A 186 -3.21 -26.92 2.10
CA LEU A 186 -3.16 -26.33 0.77
C LEU A 186 -4.55 -25.98 0.24
N ARG A 187 -4.63 -24.81 -0.40
CA ARG A 187 -5.78 -24.35 -1.18
C ARG A 187 -5.32 -23.86 -2.54
N VAL A 188 -6.19 -23.98 -3.53
CA VAL A 188 -5.96 -23.46 -4.88
C VAL A 188 -6.99 -22.40 -5.18
N ILE A 189 -6.52 -21.23 -5.57
CA ILE A 189 -7.36 -20.12 -6.02
C ILE A 189 -7.23 -20.00 -7.54
N PHE A 190 -8.36 -19.95 -8.21
CA PHE A 190 -8.48 -19.66 -9.63
C PHE A 190 -9.12 -18.29 -9.79
N ASP A 191 -8.37 -17.32 -10.29
CA ASP A 191 -8.95 -16.08 -10.82
C ASP A 191 -9.10 -16.28 -12.34
N THR A 192 -10.34 -16.42 -12.80
CA THR A 192 -10.67 -16.80 -14.18
C THR A 192 -11.25 -15.59 -14.91
N ARG A 193 -10.47 -15.03 -15.85
CA ARG A 193 -10.87 -13.89 -16.68
C ARG A 193 -11.19 -14.37 -18.09
N VAL A 194 -12.44 -14.28 -18.49
CA VAL A 194 -12.90 -14.65 -19.84
C VAL A 194 -13.31 -13.38 -20.58
N TYR A 195 -12.89 -13.26 -21.84
CA TYR A 195 -13.31 -12.21 -22.75
C TYR A 195 -14.50 -12.66 -23.60
N ASN A 196 -15.26 -11.71 -24.14
CA ASN A 196 -16.51 -12.00 -24.85
C ASN A 196 -16.35 -12.76 -26.18
N ASP A 197 -15.10 -12.96 -26.63
CA ASP A 197 -14.75 -13.83 -27.76
C ASP A 197 -14.22 -15.21 -27.34
N GLY A 198 -14.30 -15.55 -26.06
CA GLY A 198 -13.90 -16.84 -25.48
C GLY A 198 -12.42 -16.97 -25.12
N GLN A 199 -11.58 -15.97 -25.44
CA GLN A 199 -10.19 -15.96 -24.97
C GLN A 199 -10.16 -15.84 -23.45
N THR A 200 -9.21 -16.50 -22.80
CA THR A 200 -9.18 -16.60 -21.33
C THR A 200 -7.80 -16.29 -20.78
N ARG A 201 -7.74 -15.52 -19.70
CA ARG A 201 -6.60 -15.45 -18.79
C ARG A 201 -6.95 -16.24 -17.53
N LEU A 202 -6.07 -17.16 -17.16
CA LEU A 202 -6.20 -17.99 -15.96
C LEU A 202 -5.05 -17.69 -15.00
N ASP A 203 -5.39 -17.30 -13.79
CA ASP A 203 -4.43 -17.09 -12.70
C ASP A 203 -4.63 -18.21 -11.68
N VAL A 204 -3.60 -19.03 -11.47
CA VAL A 204 -3.58 -20.11 -10.49
C VAL A 204 -2.68 -19.71 -9.34
N THR A 205 -3.25 -19.59 -8.13
CA THR A 205 -2.49 -19.48 -6.90
C THR A 205 -2.59 -20.78 -6.10
N VAL A 206 -1.47 -21.26 -5.54
CA VAL A 206 -1.49 -22.26 -4.46
C VAL A 206 -1.07 -21.60 -3.15
N GLU A 207 -1.88 -21.76 -2.11
CA GLU A 207 -1.67 -21.17 -0.78
C GLU A 207 -1.38 -22.24 0.28
N ASN A 208 -0.45 -21.95 1.19
CA ASN A 208 -0.23 -22.69 2.44
C ASN A 208 -0.29 -21.70 3.63
N VAL A 209 -1.43 -21.04 3.82
CA VAL A 209 -1.54 -19.82 4.66
C VAL A 209 -2.60 -19.92 5.76
N LEU A 210 -3.20 -21.09 5.94
CA LEU A 210 -4.25 -21.29 6.94
C LEU A 210 -3.69 -21.21 8.35
N ASP A 211 -4.35 -20.43 9.22
CA ASP A 211 -4.05 -20.38 10.65
C ASP A 211 -4.68 -21.57 11.40
N ALA A 212 -4.25 -22.78 11.03
CA ALA A 212 -4.73 -24.03 11.61
C ALA A 212 -3.68 -25.14 11.51
N PRO A 213 -3.59 -26.06 12.49
CA PRO A 213 -2.80 -27.28 12.35
C PRO A 213 -3.23 -28.09 11.11
N PRO A 214 -2.28 -28.72 10.38
CA PRO A 214 -0.90 -28.99 10.80
C PRO A 214 0.14 -27.86 10.63
N ALA A 215 -0.23 -26.67 10.11
CA ALA A 215 0.61 -25.46 10.10
C ALA A 215 2.12 -25.68 9.79
N SER A 216 2.40 -26.47 8.75
CA SER A 216 3.74 -26.93 8.37
C SER A 216 4.04 -26.76 6.88
N ALA A 217 5.32 -26.83 6.49
CA ALA A 217 5.71 -26.87 5.09
C ALA A 217 5.19 -28.14 4.40
N VAL A 218 4.80 -28.03 3.12
CA VAL A 218 4.34 -29.16 2.30
C VAL A 218 5.23 -29.26 1.07
N ARG A 219 5.82 -30.43 0.83
CA ARG A 219 6.65 -30.70 -0.34
C ARG A 219 5.85 -31.44 -1.40
N TYR A 220 5.77 -30.90 -2.62
CA TYR A 220 5.01 -31.50 -3.71
C TYR A 220 5.51 -31.11 -5.10
N SER A 221 5.17 -31.89 -6.12
CA SER A 221 5.28 -31.47 -7.52
C SER A 221 3.92 -31.01 -8.02
N VAL A 222 3.90 -30.01 -8.91
CA VAL A 222 2.66 -29.42 -9.45
C VAL A 222 2.54 -29.65 -10.95
N ARG A 223 1.32 -29.95 -11.40
CA ARG A 223 0.92 -29.95 -12.80
C ARG A 223 -0.38 -29.17 -12.97
N VAL A 224 -0.38 -28.16 -13.83
CA VAL A 224 -1.57 -27.42 -14.24
C VAL A 224 -1.99 -27.91 -15.62
N VAL A 225 -3.26 -28.26 -15.78
CA VAL A 225 -3.82 -28.83 -17.01
C VAL A 225 -5.03 -28.01 -17.44
N ALA A 226 -5.10 -27.69 -18.73
CA ALA A 226 -6.27 -27.10 -19.38
C ALA A 226 -6.72 -27.99 -20.54
N ASP A 227 -7.98 -28.44 -20.51
CA ASP A 227 -8.61 -29.30 -21.51
C ASP A 227 -7.72 -30.50 -21.90
N GLY A 228 -7.14 -31.16 -20.89
CA GLY A 228 -6.25 -32.32 -21.04
C GLY A 228 -4.80 -31.98 -21.41
N LYS A 229 -4.48 -30.73 -21.77
CA LYS A 229 -3.12 -30.30 -22.13
C LYS A 229 -2.37 -29.71 -20.93
N PRO A 230 -1.11 -30.10 -20.67
CA PRO A 230 -0.31 -29.48 -19.62
C PRO A 230 0.01 -28.02 -19.97
N LEU A 231 -0.30 -27.10 -19.06
CA LEU A 231 0.12 -25.69 -19.13
C LEU A 231 1.40 -25.42 -18.33
N TYR A 232 1.57 -26.13 -17.20
CA TYR A 232 2.71 -25.97 -16.32
C TYR A 232 3.04 -27.28 -15.62
N THR A 233 4.32 -27.55 -15.45
CA THR A 233 4.81 -28.65 -14.62
C THR A 233 6.08 -28.17 -13.93
N HIS A 234 6.14 -28.34 -12.62
CA HIS A 234 7.29 -27.93 -11.83
C HIS A 234 7.36 -28.72 -10.54
N GLY A 235 8.56 -28.85 -9.99
CA GLY A 235 8.77 -29.41 -8.67
C GLY A 235 9.93 -30.39 -8.60
N PRO A 236 10.23 -30.88 -7.38
CA PRO A 236 9.47 -30.62 -6.15
C PRO A 236 9.61 -29.17 -5.65
N ILE A 237 8.51 -28.62 -5.12
CA ILE A 237 8.42 -27.32 -4.43
C ILE A 237 8.41 -27.60 -2.93
N ASP A 238 9.25 -26.91 -2.15
CA ASP A 238 9.18 -26.87 -0.70
C ASP A 238 8.29 -25.68 -0.27
N HIS A 239 6.97 -25.89 -0.26
CA HIS A 239 6.02 -24.82 0.02
C HIS A 239 5.92 -24.57 1.53
N ILE A 240 6.69 -23.58 2.00
CA ILE A 240 6.69 -23.16 3.41
C ILE A 240 5.30 -22.70 3.84
N TRP A 241 4.97 -22.93 5.12
CA TRP A 241 3.76 -22.38 5.71
C TRP A 241 3.86 -20.85 5.75
N LEU A 242 2.72 -20.18 5.62
CA LEU A 242 2.55 -18.72 5.52
C LEU A 242 3.05 -18.10 4.21
N ALA A 243 3.24 -18.90 3.17
CA ALA A 243 3.57 -18.42 1.83
C ALA A 243 2.54 -18.89 0.80
N ARG A 244 2.55 -18.23 -0.36
CA ARG A 244 1.78 -18.62 -1.55
C ARG A 244 2.62 -18.37 -2.80
N TRP A 245 2.15 -18.86 -3.94
CA TRP A 245 2.75 -18.55 -5.22
C TRP A 245 1.69 -18.56 -6.31
N ARG A 246 1.93 -17.83 -7.40
CA ARG A 246 1.03 -17.75 -8.56
C ARG A 246 1.72 -18.14 -9.86
N ARG A 247 0.94 -18.66 -10.81
CA ARG A 247 1.24 -18.65 -12.25
C ARG A 247 0.04 -18.17 -13.06
N THR A 248 0.30 -17.39 -14.10
CA THR A 248 -0.71 -16.85 -15.02
C THR A 248 -0.58 -17.48 -16.39
N PHE A 249 -1.70 -17.76 -17.05
CA PHE A 249 -1.75 -18.42 -18.35
C PHE A 249 -2.74 -17.72 -19.29
N GLY A 250 -2.32 -17.48 -20.52
CA GLY A 250 -3.23 -17.15 -21.62
C GLY A 250 -3.70 -18.42 -22.33
N ILE A 251 -5.00 -18.66 -22.36
CA ILE A 251 -5.63 -19.73 -23.15
C ILE A 251 -6.24 -19.07 -24.36
N THR A 252 -5.63 -19.33 -25.52
CA THR A 252 -5.88 -18.66 -26.83
C THR A 252 -5.75 -17.13 -26.81
N LEU A 253 -5.31 -16.56 -25.70
CA LEU A 253 -5.28 -15.12 -25.45
C LEU A 253 -4.18 -14.41 -26.26
N LYS A 254 -4.59 -13.50 -27.13
CA LYS A 254 -3.76 -12.44 -27.70
C LYS A 254 -3.87 -11.20 -26.80
N GLU A 255 -3.01 -11.15 -25.78
CA GLU A 255 -2.95 -10.04 -24.83
C GLU A 255 -2.14 -8.88 -25.43
N ALA A 256 -2.67 -7.66 -25.32
CA ALA A 256 -2.00 -6.45 -25.74
C ALA A 256 -0.95 -6.02 -24.70
N SER A 257 0.20 -5.51 -25.16
CA SER A 257 1.09 -4.75 -24.29
C SER A 257 0.44 -3.42 -23.91
N VAL A 258 0.70 -2.95 -22.69
CA VAL A 258 0.13 -1.71 -22.16
C VAL A 258 1.24 -0.86 -21.54
N ALA A 259 1.44 0.35 -22.07
CA ALA A 259 2.32 1.36 -21.50
C ALA A 259 1.52 2.62 -21.15
N HIS A 260 1.53 2.97 -19.85
CA HIS A 260 0.84 4.12 -19.28
C HIS A 260 1.65 5.41 -19.46
N ASP A 261 0.99 6.56 -19.56
CA ASP A 261 1.67 7.86 -19.44
C ASP A 261 1.94 8.30 -17.99
N PHE A 262 1.28 7.64 -17.03
CA PHE A 262 1.30 7.92 -15.57
C PHE A 262 0.95 9.33 -15.13
N ALA A 263 0.57 10.23 -16.05
CA ALA A 263 0.27 11.62 -15.72
C ALA A 263 -0.93 11.71 -14.77
N SER A 264 -2.02 10.99 -15.08
CA SER A 264 -3.21 10.94 -14.24
C SER A 264 -2.93 10.30 -12.87
N ALA A 265 -2.05 9.30 -12.81
CA ALA A 265 -1.67 8.64 -11.57
C ALA A 265 -0.83 9.54 -10.65
N ILE A 266 0.04 10.39 -11.22
CA ILE A 266 0.81 11.39 -10.46
C ILE A 266 -0.12 12.50 -9.96
N GLU A 267 -1.01 13.01 -10.82
CA GLU A 267 -2.00 14.03 -10.45
C GLU A 267 -2.97 13.54 -9.37
N ALA A 268 -3.36 12.25 -9.42
CA ALA A 268 -4.17 11.59 -8.39
C ALA A 268 -3.42 11.30 -7.08
N HIS A 269 -2.12 11.61 -7.03
CA HIS A 269 -1.19 11.20 -5.96
C HIS A 269 -1.11 9.68 -5.72
N ALA A 270 -1.55 8.87 -6.68
CA ALA A 270 -1.35 7.42 -6.69
C ALA A 270 0.15 7.12 -6.68
N LEU A 271 0.88 7.84 -7.54
CA LEU A 271 2.31 7.74 -7.72
C LEU A 271 3.01 9.03 -7.26
N PRO A 272 4.21 8.93 -6.68
CA PRO A 272 5.08 10.09 -6.50
C PRO A 272 5.52 10.67 -7.84
N ASN A 273 5.80 11.97 -7.86
CA ASN A 273 6.47 12.61 -8.98
C ASN A 273 7.97 12.25 -8.96
N TYR A 274 8.38 11.28 -9.77
CA TYR A 274 9.78 10.86 -9.86
C TYR A 274 10.61 11.77 -10.79
N TRP A 275 11.86 12.01 -10.41
CA TRP A 275 12.81 12.76 -11.23
C TRP A 275 13.12 12.02 -12.53
N ARG A 276 13.07 12.73 -13.65
CA ARG A 276 13.29 12.14 -14.98
C ARG A 276 14.75 11.77 -15.28
N GLY A 277 15.70 12.22 -14.45
CA GLY A 277 17.13 11.90 -14.57
C GLY A 277 17.54 10.55 -13.95
N ILE A 278 16.59 9.69 -13.59
CA ILE A 278 16.89 8.31 -13.16
C ILE A 278 17.53 7.55 -14.33
N ASP A 279 18.65 6.88 -14.08
CA ASP A 279 19.38 6.13 -15.10
C ASP A 279 18.48 5.05 -15.74
N ASP A 280 18.34 5.07 -17.07
CA ASP A 280 17.72 3.96 -17.80
C ASP A 280 18.67 2.76 -17.76
N ARG A 281 18.29 1.73 -17.03
CA ARG A 281 19.08 0.51 -16.88
C ARG A 281 18.24 -0.71 -17.25
N PRO A 282 18.80 -1.66 -18.02
CA PRO A 282 18.10 -2.91 -18.26
C PRO A 282 17.92 -3.67 -16.94
N PRO A 283 16.79 -4.35 -16.73
CA PRO A 283 16.60 -5.18 -15.55
C PRO A 283 17.60 -6.35 -15.56
N PRO A 284 17.99 -6.87 -14.38
CA PRO A 284 18.71 -8.13 -14.27
C PRO A 284 17.95 -9.31 -14.91
N SER A 285 18.67 -10.39 -15.21
CA SER A 285 18.05 -11.62 -15.74
C SER A 285 17.07 -12.23 -14.75
N MET A 286 15.88 -12.61 -15.24
CA MET A 286 14.84 -13.31 -14.48
C MET A 286 14.92 -14.83 -14.60
N ALA A 287 15.98 -15.38 -15.22
CA ALA A 287 16.09 -16.81 -15.49
C ALA A 287 16.24 -17.70 -14.24
N LYS A 288 16.55 -17.11 -13.07
CA LYS A 288 16.71 -17.82 -11.80
C LYS A 288 16.10 -17.02 -10.66
N GLY A 289 15.56 -17.71 -9.66
CA GLY A 289 15.03 -17.10 -8.44
C GLY A 289 13.59 -16.59 -8.55
N PHE A 290 12.94 -16.75 -9.71
CA PHE A 290 11.53 -16.42 -9.94
C PHE A 290 10.60 -17.64 -9.97
N ASP A 291 11.13 -18.82 -9.63
CA ASP A 291 10.33 -20.03 -9.41
C ASP A 291 9.46 -19.91 -8.15
N PRO A 292 8.46 -20.79 -7.92
CA PRO A 292 7.70 -20.80 -6.68
C PRO A 292 8.61 -20.83 -5.45
N MET A 293 8.32 -20.01 -4.44
CA MET A 293 9.15 -19.80 -3.23
C MET A 293 10.50 -19.13 -3.49
N GLY A 294 10.77 -18.69 -4.71
CA GLY A 294 11.94 -17.88 -5.05
C GLY A 294 11.85 -16.46 -4.49
N LEU A 295 12.99 -15.84 -4.26
CA LEU A 295 13.08 -14.49 -3.68
C LEU A 295 13.58 -13.45 -4.69
N ALA A 296 13.78 -13.82 -5.95
CA ALA A 296 14.17 -12.89 -7.03
C ALA A 296 15.40 -12.01 -6.70
N GLY A 297 16.38 -12.53 -5.96
CA GLY A 297 17.57 -11.77 -5.56
C GLY A 297 17.36 -10.82 -4.37
N LEU A 298 16.19 -10.83 -3.73
CA LEU A 298 15.95 -10.17 -2.45
C LEU A 298 16.65 -10.94 -1.32
N SER A 299 17.05 -10.24 -0.25
CA SER A 299 17.66 -10.90 0.90
C SER A 299 16.67 -11.83 1.59
N PRO A 300 17.00 -13.13 1.81
CA PRO A 300 16.20 -14.04 2.63
C PRO A 300 15.89 -13.49 4.02
N SER A 301 16.85 -12.78 4.60
CA SER A 301 16.70 -12.11 5.89
C SER A 301 16.35 -10.64 5.64
N MET A 302 15.06 -10.29 5.67
CA MET A 302 14.65 -8.91 5.38
C MET A 302 15.31 -7.91 6.34
N CYS A 303 15.51 -8.29 7.60
CA CYS A 303 16.12 -7.45 8.63
C CYS A 303 17.60 -7.11 8.39
N ASP A 304 18.23 -7.72 7.38
CA ASP A 304 19.58 -7.31 7.00
C ASP A 304 19.60 -5.80 6.77
N CYS A 305 20.71 -5.15 7.06
CA CYS A 305 20.85 -3.72 6.84
C CYS A 305 21.50 -3.44 5.47
N GLY A 306 21.45 -2.19 5.04
CA GLY A 306 22.13 -1.72 3.83
C GLY A 306 21.21 -0.90 2.94
N GLY A 307 21.78 0.00 2.12
CA GLY A 307 21.02 0.83 1.18
C GLY A 307 20.49 0.04 -0.03
N ARG A 308 19.72 -1.01 0.23
CA ARG A 308 19.23 -1.96 -0.76
C ARG A 308 18.16 -1.34 -1.67
N PRO A 309 18.12 -1.72 -2.96
CA PRO A 309 17.27 -1.08 -3.96
C PRO A 309 15.77 -1.26 -3.73
N GLU A 310 15.36 -2.29 -2.97
CA GLU A 310 13.95 -2.58 -2.69
C GLU A 310 13.36 -1.77 -1.52
N MET A 311 14.21 -1.17 -0.68
CA MET A 311 13.81 -0.52 0.58
C MET A 311 13.44 0.96 0.45
N ALA A 312 13.30 1.45 -0.77
CA ALA A 312 12.84 2.80 -1.05
C ALA A 312 11.31 2.91 -0.82
N PRO A 313 10.72 4.13 -0.84
CA PRO A 313 9.27 4.33 -0.87
C PRO A 313 8.57 3.36 -1.83
N TYR A 314 9.10 3.25 -3.06
CA TYR A 314 8.90 2.14 -3.97
C TYR A 314 10.25 1.65 -4.49
N PRO A 315 10.41 0.36 -4.83
CA PRO A 315 11.67 -0.20 -5.27
C PRO A 315 12.33 0.59 -6.42
N ASP A 316 13.66 0.65 -6.44
CA ASP A 316 14.43 1.37 -7.46
C ASP A 316 14.03 0.97 -8.89
N TRP A 317 13.81 -0.33 -9.14
CA TRP A 317 13.40 -0.82 -10.46
C TRP A 317 11.96 -0.44 -10.83
N ALA A 318 11.09 -0.23 -9.85
CA ALA A 318 9.75 0.29 -10.09
C ALA A 318 9.82 1.75 -10.55
N ALA A 319 10.64 2.58 -9.89
CA ALA A 319 10.85 3.96 -10.32
C ALA A 319 11.47 4.05 -11.74
N VAL A 320 12.43 3.18 -12.06
CA VAL A 320 13.00 3.07 -13.43
C VAL A 320 11.89 2.76 -14.45
N TYR A 321 11.02 1.78 -14.17
CA TYR A 321 9.87 1.47 -15.02
C TYR A 321 8.90 2.66 -15.17
N LEU A 322 8.58 3.37 -14.08
CA LEU A 322 7.64 4.49 -14.12
C LEU A 322 8.14 5.65 -15.00
N ILE A 323 9.46 5.85 -15.11
CA ILE A 323 10.06 6.86 -15.99
C ILE A 323 10.19 6.37 -17.44
N HIS A 324 10.80 5.20 -17.63
CA HIS A 324 11.23 4.75 -18.96
C HIS A 324 10.21 3.86 -19.68
N ARG A 325 9.31 3.22 -18.93
CA ARG A 325 8.10 2.54 -19.42
C ARG A 325 8.37 1.39 -20.41
N ARG A 326 9.54 0.76 -20.32
CA ARG A 326 9.93 -0.35 -21.21
C ARG A 326 9.26 -1.66 -20.80
N THR A 327 8.95 -2.51 -21.78
CA THR A 327 8.21 -3.77 -21.57
C THR A 327 8.92 -4.72 -20.62
N GLU A 328 10.24 -4.86 -20.74
CA GLU A 328 11.06 -5.70 -19.88
C GLU A 328 11.17 -5.16 -18.45
N GLN A 329 11.13 -3.83 -18.26
CA GLN A 329 11.10 -3.22 -16.94
C GLN A 329 9.75 -3.48 -16.26
N LYS A 330 8.65 -3.37 -17.02
CA LYS A 330 7.32 -3.77 -16.55
C LYS A 330 7.31 -5.24 -16.14
N ALA A 331 7.82 -6.13 -16.98
CA ALA A 331 7.89 -7.56 -16.69
C ALA A 331 8.68 -7.83 -15.39
N PHE A 332 9.81 -7.14 -15.19
CA PHE A 332 10.60 -7.24 -13.97
C PHE A 332 9.84 -6.76 -12.72
N VAL A 333 9.12 -5.63 -12.82
CA VAL A 333 8.25 -5.12 -11.74
C VAL A 333 7.17 -6.14 -11.38
N LEU A 334 6.47 -6.69 -12.38
CA LEU A 334 5.40 -7.66 -12.14
C LEU A 334 5.94 -8.97 -11.56
N ALA A 335 7.05 -9.49 -12.07
CA ALA A 335 7.66 -10.72 -11.59
C ALA A 335 8.13 -10.60 -10.12
N HIS A 336 8.66 -9.43 -9.72
CA HIS A 336 8.97 -9.17 -8.31
C HIS A 336 7.70 -9.07 -7.44
N GLY A 337 6.62 -8.51 -7.97
CA GLY A 337 5.32 -8.50 -7.28
C GLY A 337 4.81 -9.91 -7.00
N GLU A 338 5.03 -10.87 -7.90
CA GLU A 338 4.65 -12.26 -7.67
C GLU A 338 5.43 -12.91 -6.52
N GLN A 339 6.68 -12.48 -6.29
CA GLN A 339 7.53 -12.98 -5.21
C GLN A 339 7.27 -12.34 -3.85
N ALA A 340 6.40 -11.33 -3.77
CA ALA A 340 5.92 -10.81 -2.49
C ALA A 340 5.31 -11.93 -1.63
N ALA A 341 4.70 -12.92 -2.29
CA ALA A 341 4.02 -14.05 -1.69
C ALA A 341 4.94 -15.15 -1.11
N SER A 342 6.23 -15.12 -1.46
CA SER A 342 7.21 -16.14 -1.06
C SER A 342 7.68 -15.98 0.39
N TRP A 343 7.34 -14.87 1.04
CA TRP A 343 7.67 -14.64 2.44
C TRP A 343 6.66 -15.28 3.40
N PRO A 344 7.10 -15.94 4.49
CA PRO A 344 6.23 -16.64 5.43
C PRO A 344 5.53 -15.69 6.41
N MET A 345 4.59 -14.90 5.90
CA MET A 345 3.83 -13.87 6.63
C MET A 345 2.31 -13.91 6.39
N HIS A 346 1.87 -14.70 5.41
CA HIS A 346 0.48 -14.73 4.95
C HIS A 346 -0.38 -15.57 5.88
N LEU A 347 -1.42 -14.97 6.47
CA LEU A 347 -2.37 -15.67 7.34
C LEU A 347 -3.81 -15.45 6.91
N ARG A 348 -4.57 -16.54 6.84
CA ARG A 348 -6.03 -16.54 6.72
C ARG A 348 -6.65 -17.39 7.81
N GLU A 349 -7.77 -16.94 8.36
CA GLU A 349 -8.60 -17.72 9.28
C GLU A 349 -9.24 -18.91 8.53
N PRO A 350 -9.21 -20.13 9.08
CA PRO A 350 -9.80 -21.31 8.44
C PRO A 350 -11.33 -21.23 8.38
N GLU A 351 -11.95 -21.75 7.32
CA GLU A 351 -13.42 -21.85 7.25
C GLU A 351 -13.97 -22.66 8.45
N GLY A 352 -15.04 -22.16 9.08
CA GLY A 352 -15.59 -22.78 10.30
C GLY A 352 -14.69 -22.70 11.54
N GLY A 353 -13.59 -21.94 11.47
CA GLY A 353 -12.71 -21.66 12.60
C GLY A 353 -13.36 -20.75 13.66
N ARG A 354 -12.61 -20.54 14.75
CA ARG A 354 -13.03 -19.66 15.86
C ARG A 354 -13.29 -18.21 15.43
N TYR A 355 -12.56 -17.75 14.42
CA TYR A 355 -12.59 -16.37 13.94
C TYR A 355 -13.04 -16.34 12.48
N SER A 356 -13.76 -15.28 12.11
CA SER A 356 -14.22 -15.08 10.72
C SER A 356 -13.10 -14.51 9.84
N GLY A 357 -12.23 -13.69 10.44
CA GLY A 357 -11.31 -12.85 9.70
C GLY A 357 -12.04 -11.74 8.93
N VAL A 358 -11.28 -10.93 8.18
CA VAL A 358 -11.82 -9.76 7.49
C VAL A 358 -12.25 -10.10 6.07
N GLY A 359 -13.56 -9.99 5.80
CA GLY A 359 -14.16 -10.17 4.47
C GLY A 359 -14.02 -11.57 3.88
N ALA A 360 -14.30 -11.69 2.57
CA ALA A 360 -14.22 -12.97 1.85
C ALA A 360 -12.80 -13.57 1.83
N GLY A 361 -11.77 -12.72 1.98
CA GLY A 361 -10.39 -13.16 2.11
C GLY A 361 -10.04 -13.75 3.49
N ARG A 362 -10.91 -13.63 4.50
CA ARG A 362 -10.67 -14.17 5.86
C ARG A 362 -9.30 -13.79 6.44
N TYR A 363 -8.83 -12.57 6.18
CA TYR A 363 -7.55 -12.09 6.71
C TYR A 363 -7.61 -12.04 8.24
N THR A 364 -6.57 -12.47 8.95
CA THR A 364 -6.53 -12.42 10.42
C THR A 364 -6.82 -11.01 10.93
N SER A 365 -7.80 -10.86 11.82
CA SER A 365 -8.27 -9.57 12.31
C SER A 365 -7.77 -9.28 13.72
N ILE A 366 -7.10 -8.14 13.93
CA ILE A 366 -6.78 -7.66 15.29
C ILE A 366 -8.01 -7.15 16.07
N ASP A 367 -9.16 -6.99 15.42
CA ASP A 367 -10.41 -6.66 16.12
C ASP A 367 -11.02 -7.91 16.76
N GLU A 368 -10.99 -9.04 16.05
CA GLU A 368 -11.43 -10.33 16.57
C GLU A 368 -10.38 -10.93 17.53
N ARG A 369 -9.11 -10.58 17.32
CA ARG A 369 -7.95 -11.10 18.06
C ARG A 369 -7.08 -9.95 18.59
N PRO A 370 -7.56 -9.14 19.56
CA PRO A 370 -6.82 -7.97 20.06
C PRO A 370 -5.54 -8.33 20.83
N GLY A 371 -5.33 -9.60 21.19
CA GLY A 371 -4.08 -10.07 21.78
C GLY A 371 -3.09 -10.66 20.77
N PHE A 372 -3.41 -10.65 19.48
CA PHE A 372 -2.64 -11.33 18.45
C PHE A 372 -1.31 -10.66 18.19
N TRP A 373 -0.23 -11.41 18.34
CA TRP A 373 1.08 -11.00 17.90
C TRP A 373 1.65 -12.08 17.00
N PHE A 374 2.20 -11.68 15.85
CA PHE A 374 2.90 -12.56 14.91
C PHE A 374 4.26 -12.99 15.48
N ASP A 375 4.21 -13.68 16.61
CA ASP A 375 5.34 -14.15 17.39
C ASP A 375 4.79 -15.18 18.39
N ASN A 376 5.43 -16.34 18.52
CA ASN A 376 4.96 -17.39 19.44
C ASN A 376 5.01 -16.99 20.93
N ARG A 377 5.57 -15.82 21.28
CA ARG A 377 5.52 -15.23 22.63
C ARG A 377 4.25 -14.43 22.91
N GLY A 378 3.42 -14.18 21.88
CA GLY A 378 2.15 -13.47 21.99
C GLY A 378 1.14 -14.18 22.91
N LYS A 379 0.18 -13.44 23.46
CA LYS A 379 -0.94 -14.04 24.22
C LYS A 379 -1.89 -14.80 23.29
N ASP A 380 -2.09 -14.25 22.10
CA ASP A 380 -2.64 -14.92 20.94
C ASP A 380 -1.58 -14.84 19.83
N HIS A 381 -1.44 -15.88 19.03
CA HIS A 381 -0.36 -16.04 18.06
C HIS A 381 -0.74 -17.04 16.96
N PRO A 382 0.03 -17.15 15.86
CA PRO A 382 -0.21 -18.13 14.81
C PRO A 382 -0.26 -19.57 15.35
N ALA A 383 -1.07 -20.43 14.74
CA ALA A 383 -1.33 -21.81 15.16
C ALA A 383 -0.11 -22.73 15.07
N GLY A 384 0.86 -22.40 14.21
CA GLY A 384 2.13 -23.08 14.05
C GLY A 384 3.34 -22.26 14.51
N PRO A 385 4.55 -22.84 14.43
CA PRO A 385 5.76 -22.10 14.74
C PRO A 385 6.00 -21.02 13.68
N VAL A 386 6.18 -19.78 14.13
CA VAL A 386 6.70 -18.69 13.32
C VAL A 386 8.09 -18.33 13.80
N HIS A 387 8.98 -18.11 12.85
CA HIS A 387 10.35 -17.75 13.16
C HIS A 387 10.49 -16.23 13.16
N THR A 388 11.00 -15.68 14.26
CA THR A 388 11.31 -14.26 14.35
C THR A 388 12.63 -13.96 13.64
N ALA A 389 12.74 -12.75 13.07
CA ALA A 389 13.94 -12.26 12.38
C ALA A 389 15.23 -12.54 13.17
N TYR A 390 15.20 -12.42 14.50
CA TYR A 390 16.36 -12.62 15.34
C TYR A 390 16.79 -14.10 15.49
N ALA A 391 15.85 -15.05 15.51
CA ALA A 391 16.17 -16.47 15.74
C ALA A 391 16.80 -17.16 14.52
N LEU A 392 16.55 -16.64 13.32
CA LEU A 392 17.01 -17.19 12.05
C LEU A 392 17.91 -16.25 11.24
N TRP A 393 18.34 -15.13 11.82
CA TRP A 393 19.23 -14.19 11.16
C TRP A 393 20.47 -14.90 10.61
N GLY A 394 20.76 -14.70 9.33
CA GLY A 394 21.95 -15.24 8.65
C GLY A 394 21.84 -16.71 8.26
N LYS A 395 20.70 -17.37 8.49
CA LYS A 395 20.51 -18.80 8.17
C LYS A 395 20.00 -19.06 6.74
N GLY A 396 19.86 -18.02 5.92
CA GLY A 396 19.36 -18.12 4.54
C GLY A 396 17.87 -18.52 4.44
N VAL A 397 17.16 -18.53 5.55
CA VAL A 397 15.71 -18.81 5.60
C VAL A 397 14.95 -17.51 5.33
N PRO A 398 13.85 -17.58 4.58
CA PRO A 398 12.96 -16.45 4.42
C PRO A 398 12.39 -15.93 5.74
N VAL A 399 12.72 -14.68 6.13
CA VAL A 399 12.17 -14.05 7.33
C VAL A 399 11.66 -12.63 7.03
N PRO A 400 10.35 -12.39 7.14
CA PRO A 400 9.76 -11.07 6.92
C PRO A 400 10.15 -10.10 8.03
N ASP A 401 10.20 -8.82 7.71
CA ASP A 401 10.47 -7.73 8.65
C ASP A 401 9.71 -6.47 8.23
N ILE A 402 9.19 -5.71 9.21
CA ILE A 402 8.44 -4.48 8.94
C ILE A 402 9.40 -3.34 8.54
N ALA A 403 10.56 -3.26 9.20
CA ALA A 403 11.51 -2.16 9.04
C ALA A 403 12.20 -2.13 7.66
N HIS A 404 12.25 -3.26 6.98
CA HIS A 404 12.91 -3.42 5.68
C HIS A 404 11.95 -3.92 4.59
N GLN A 405 10.65 -3.73 4.78
CA GLN A 405 9.59 -4.22 3.92
C GLN A 405 9.52 -3.48 2.56
N PRO A 406 9.75 -4.17 1.43
CA PRO A 406 9.59 -3.57 0.12
C PRO A 406 8.10 -3.49 -0.30
N SER A 407 7.70 -2.40 -0.96
CA SER A 407 6.39 -2.34 -1.62
C SER A 407 6.47 -3.05 -2.98
N LEU A 408 6.25 -4.36 -2.97
CA LEU A 408 6.32 -5.20 -4.17
C LEU A 408 4.99 -5.28 -4.92
N ALA A 409 3.84 -5.07 -4.26
CA ALA A 409 2.53 -5.32 -4.84
C ALA A 409 1.79 -4.06 -5.35
N PHE A 410 2.04 -2.88 -4.76
CA PHE A 410 1.27 -1.68 -5.08
C PHE A 410 1.39 -1.24 -6.55
N ILE A 411 2.63 -1.12 -7.07
CA ILE A 411 2.84 -0.72 -8.46
C ILE A 411 2.30 -1.77 -9.44
N PRO A 412 2.56 -3.08 -9.27
CA PRO A 412 1.88 -4.11 -10.05
C PRO A 412 0.35 -4.00 -10.04
N TYR A 413 -0.27 -3.77 -8.88
CA TYR A 413 -1.71 -3.58 -8.78
C TYR A 413 -2.17 -2.36 -9.58
N LEU A 414 -1.51 -1.21 -9.38
CA LEU A 414 -1.89 0.03 -10.03
C LEU A 414 -1.87 -0.07 -11.57
N VAL A 415 -0.88 -0.76 -12.14
CA VAL A 415 -0.71 -0.83 -13.60
C VAL A 415 -1.50 -1.95 -14.28
N THR A 416 -1.98 -2.94 -13.53
CA THR A 416 -2.69 -4.11 -14.06
C THR A 416 -4.15 -4.21 -13.63
N GLY A 417 -4.50 -3.65 -12.45
CA GLY A 417 -5.80 -3.86 -11.84
C GLY A 417 -6.03 -5.27 -11.30
N ASP A 418 -4.97 -6.07 -11.16
CA ASP A 418 -5.03 -7.50 -10.89
C ASP A 418 -5.32 -7.82 -9.42
N ARG A 419 -6.34 -8.65 -9.17
CA ARG A 419 -6.81 -9.00 -7.84
C ARG A 419 -5.72 -9.65 -6.97
N TYR A 420 -4.80 -10.41 -7.55
CA TYR A 420 -3.71 -11.02 -6.80
C TYR A 420 -2.87 -9.97 -6.09
N PHE A 421 -2.47 -8.90 -6.79
CA PHE A 421 -1.66 -7.85 -6.19
C PHE A 421 -2.44 -7.05 -5.14
N MET A 422 -3.76 -6.92 -5.29
CA MET A 422 -4.60 -6.37 -4.22
C MET A 422 -4.58 -7.25 -2.97
N ASP A 423 -4.68 -8.58 -3.12
CA ASP A 423 -4.56 -9.50 -1.98
C ASP A 423 -3.20 -9.34 -1.30
N GLU A 424 -2.11 -9.27 -2.07
CA GLU A 424 -0.76 -9.09 -1.53
C GLU A 424 -0.60 -7.77 -0.78
N MET A 425 -1.15 -6.67 -1.30
CA MET A 425 -1.20 -5.40 -0.57
C MET A 425 -1.89 -5.54 0.78
N VAL A 426 -3.03 -6.25 0.83
CA VAL A 426 -3.74 -6.51 2.09
C VAL A 426 -2.91 -7.37 3.03
N PHE A 427 -2.28 -8.44 2.54
CA PHE A 427 -1.44 -9.30 3.37
C PHE A 427 -0.31 -8.52 4.02
N TRP A 428 0.43 -7.73 3.23
CA TRP A 428 1.52 -6.88 3.74
C TRP A 428 1.04 -5.82 4.72
N ALA A 429 -0.07 -5.14 4.45
CA ALA A 429 -0.68 -4.21 5.41
C ALA A 429 -1.08 -4.91 6.72
N ASN A 430 -1.68 -6.11 6.63
CA ASN A 430 -2.14 -6.85 7.79
C ASN A 430 -0.98 -7.46 8.61
N PHE A 431 0.11 -7.85 7.95
CA PHE A 431 1.34 -8.22 8.63
C PHE A 431 1.93 -7.04 9.41
N CYS A 432 1.93 -5.83 8.86
CA CYS A 432 2.37 -4.65 9.61
C CYS A 432 1.56 -4.39 10.88
N LEU A 433 0.26 -4.69 10.87
CA LEU A 433 -0.60 -4.60 12.05
C LEU A 433 -0.31 -5.73 13.05
N THR A 434 -0.30 -6.98 12.59
CA THR A 434 -0.22 -8.18 13.44
C THR A 434 1.19 -8.47 13.98
N ALA A 435 2.23 -8.06 13.27
CA ALA A 435 3.62 -8.21 13.70
C ALA A 435 4.14 -7.03 14.54
N SER A 436 3.39 -5.92 14.59
CA SER A 436 3.70 -4.81 15.50
C SER A 436 3.41 -5.22 16.95
N TYR A 437 4.43 -5.16 17.81
CA TYR A 437 4.26 -5.38 19.23
C TYR A 437 3.49 -4.22 19.89
N GLU A 438 2.77 -4.46 20.99
CA GLU A 438 2.02 -3.43 21.73
C GLU A 438 1.07 -2.58 20.86
N HIS A 439 0.42 -3.21 19.88
CA HIS A 439 -0.45 -2.54 18.92
C HIS A 439 -1.80 -2.01 19.48
N GLY A 440 -1.96 -1.92 20.81
CA GLY A 440 -3.16 -1.36 21.44
C GLY A 440 -4.45 -2.16 21.18
N GLY A 441 -4.36 -3.47 20.94
CA GLY A 441 -5.50 -4.31 20.59
C GLY A 441 -6.06 -3.99 19.21
N GLY A 442 -7.39 -3.91 19.09
CA GLY A 442 -8.06 -3.55 17.84
C GLY A 442 -7.71 -2.14 17.30
N LYS A 443 -6.97 -1.32 18.06
CA LYS A 443 -6.44 -0.05 17.55
C LYS A 443 -5.39 -0.24 16.45
N GLY A 444 -4.59 -1.29 16.53
CA GLY A 444 -3.59 -1.64 15.51
C GLY A 444 -2.45 -0.65 15.38
N TRP A 445 -1.97 -0.09 16.49
CA TRP A 445 -0.88 0.88 16.45
C TRP A 445 0.45 0.25 16.01
N VAL A 446 1.19 0.94 15.15
CA VAL A 446 2.49 0.49 14.63
C VAL A 446 3.66 1.16 15.36
N HIS A 447 3.39 1.86 16.47
CA HIS A 447 4.34 2.76 17.11
C HIS A 447 5.54 2.06 17.77
N HIS A 448 5.40 0.79 18.19
CA HIS A 448 6.46 0.05 18.86
C HIS A 448 7.35 -0.61 17.80
N ASN A 449 8.05 0.22 17.02
CA ASN A 449 8.84 -0.24 15.88
C ASN A 449 10.09 0.62 15.69
N GLU A 450 10.95 0.25 14.74
CA GLU A 450 11.90 1.23 14.20
C GLU A 450 11.16 2.35 13.46
N LEU A 451 11.76 3.54 13.37
CA LEU A 451 11.16 4.65 12.63
C LEU A 451 10.86 4.30 11.17
N ARG A 452 11.77 3.59 10.51
CA ARG A 452 11.51 3.03 9.17
C ARG A 452 10.39 1.99 9.17
N GLY A 453 10.25 1.20 10.24
CA GLY A 453 9.17 0.21 10.37
C GLY A 453 7.81 0.88 10.51
N MET A 454 7.72 1.94 11.31
CA MET A 454 6.54 2.80 11.34
C MET A 454 6.24 3.38 9.95
N ALA A 455 7.28 3.85 9.23
CA ALA A 455 7.11 4.44 7.91
C ALA A 455 6.56 3.44 6.88
N TRP A 456 7.17 2.27 6.74
CA TRP A 456 6.74 1.28 5.75
C TRP A 456 5.43 0.61 6.11
N ALA A 457 5.16 0.39 7.40
CA ALA A 457 3.83 0.00 7.86
C ALA A 457 2.76 1.02 7.45
N MET A 458 3.01 2.31 7.68
CA MET A 458 2.07 3.36 7.30
C MET A 458 1.89 3.47 5.78
N ARG A 459 2.96 3.30 4.98
CA ARG A 459 2.84 3.23 3.51
C ARG A 459 1.91 2.11 3.10
N ASP A 460 2.17 0.87 3.56
CA ASP A 460 1.46 -0.30 3.07
C ASP A 460 -0.01 -0.32 3.54
N ILE A 461 -0.28 0.13 4.77
CA ILE A 461 -1.65 0.34 5.26
C ILE A 461 -2.36 1.43 4.45
N ALA A 462 -1.72 2.58 4.19
CA ALA A 462 -2.33 3.67 3.45
C ALA A 462 -2.64 3.30 2.00
N ASP A 463 -1.72 2.59 1.33
CA ASP A 463 -1.90 2.12 -0.04
C ASP A 463 -3.03 1.11 -0.15
N ALA A 464 -3.04 0.10 0.72
CA ALA A 464 -4.09 -0.91 0.75
C ALA A 464 -5.46 -0.30 1.08
N ALA A 465 -5.55 0.60 2.08
CA ALA A 465 -6.79 1.29 2.42
C ALA A 465 -7.30 2.15 1.24
N ALA A 466 -6.42 2.93 0.61
CA ALA A 466 -6.78 3.84 -0.48
C ALA A 466 -7.22 3.15 -1.76
N TYR A 467 -6.70 1.96 -2.05
CA TYR A 467 -6.84 1.28 -3.34
C TYR A 467 -7.64 -0.04 -3.28
N ALA A 468 -8.03 -0.49 -2.08
CA ALA A 468 -9.03 -1.52 -1.93
C ALA A 468 -10.37 -1.11 -2.59
N PRO A 469 -11.13 -2.07 -3.14
CA PRO A 469 -12.44 -1.78 -3.70
C PRO A 469 -13.43 -1.20 -2.68
N ASP A 470 -14.31 -0.33 -3.13
CA ASP A 470 -15.43 0.18 -2.33
C ASP A 470 -16.34 -0.98 -1.89
N GLY A 471 -16.86 -0.90 -0.67
CA GLY A 471 -17.71 -1.94 -0.09
C GLY A 471 -16.98 -3.20 0.40
N ALA A 472 -15.69 -3.38 0.08
CA ALA A 472 -14.91 -4.49 0.62
C ALA A 472 -14.68 -4.30 2.13
N PRO A 473 -15.02 -5.28 3.01
CA PRO A 473 -14.83 -5.15 4.46
C PRO A 473 -13.39 -4.81 4.87
N VAL A 474 -12.41 -5.29 4.09
CA VAL A 474 -10.99 -5.03 4.34
C VAL A 474 -10.60 -3.56 4.16
N LYS A 475 -11.29 -2.83 3.27
CA LYS A 475 -11.07 -1.40 3.10
C LYS A 475 -11.39 -0.66 4.39
N ALA A 476 -12.62 -0.82 4.88
CA ALA A 476 -13.08 -0.17 6.11
C ALA A 476 -12.19 -0.52 7.32
N TYR A 477 -11.80 -1.79 7.44
CA TYR A 477 -10.86 -2.24 8.47
C TYR A 477 -9.51 -1.51 8.40
N LEU A 478 -8.87 -1.44 7.23
CA LEU A 478 -7.58 -0.78 7.07
C LEU A 478 -7.67 0.75 7.19
N GLU A 479 -8.75 1.37 6.71
CA GLU A 479 -9.02 2.80 6.88
C GLU A 479 -9.13 3.18 8.37
N GLU A 480 -9.81 2.34 9.17
CA GLU A 480 -9.89 2.54 10.61
C GLU A 480 -8.52 2.44 11.29
N LYS A 481 -7.71 1.42 10.95
CA LYS A 481 -6.37 1.27 11.55
C LYS A 481 -5.43 2.38 11.12
N LEU A 482 -5.54 2.86 9.88
CA LEU A 482 -4.83 4.03 9.41
C LEU A 482 -5.19 5.27 10.24
N ALA A 483 -6.48 5.54 10.43
CA ALA A 483 -6.96 6.67 11.23
C ALA A 483 -6.48 6.58 12.69
N ASN A 484 -6.55 5.40 13.30
CA ASN A 484 -6.06 5.16 14.66
C ASN A 484 -4.56 5.47 14.80
N ASN A 485 -3.73 5.09 13.82
CA ASN A 485 -2.31 5.38 13.81
C ASN A 485 -2.00 6.86 13.58
N LEU A 486 -2.67 7.51 12.62
CA LEU A 486 -2.51 8.95 12.37
C LEU A 486 -2.86 9.78 13.62
N ALA A 487 -3.93 9.40 14.33
CA ALA A 487 -4.31 10.03 15.60
C ALA A 487 -3.25 9.80 16.70
N TRP A 488 -2.71 8.58 16.81
CA TRP A 488 -1.64 8.28 17.76
C TRP A 488 -0.39 9.12 17.50
N PHE A 489 0.04 9.23 16.24
CA PHE A 489 1.20 10.03 15.86
C PHE A 489 1.01 11.50 16.21
N ASP A 490 -0.16 12.06 15.93
CA ASP A 490 -0.48 13.44 16.29
C ASP A 490 -0.45 13.68 17.81
N GLU A 491 -1.05 12.78 18.58
CA GLU A 491 -1.04 12.88 20.03
C GLU A 491 0.37 12.77 20.60
N TYR A 492 1.17 11.81 20.12
CA TYR A 492 2.57 11.69 20.51
C TYR A 492 3.39 12.94 20.14
N ALA A 493 3.17 13.49 18.94
CA ALA A 493 3.82 14.73 18.52
C ALA A 493 3.45 15.95 19.38
N ARG A 494 2.25 16.01 19.96
CA ARG A 494 1.83 17.13 20.83
C ARG A 494 2.30 16.95 22.27
N SER A 495 2.17 15.74 22.79
CA SER A 495 2.47 15.41 24.19
C SER A 495 3.97 15.29 24.47
N HIS A 496 4.75 14.72 23.55
CA HIS A 496 6.19 14.49 23.76
C HIS A 496 6.98 15.79 23.76
N LYS A 497 7.76 16.07 24.81
CA LYS A 497 8.58 17.29 24.93
C LYS A 497 10.06 16.97 24.83
N SER A 498 10.75 17.67 23.95
CA SER A 498 12.21 17.67 23.85
C SER A 498 12.68 19.09 23.49
N PRO A 499 13.84 19.55 23.98
CA PRO A 499 14.28 20.92 23.81
C PRO A 499 14.42 21.36 22.34
N LEU A 500 14.90 20.45 21.48
CA LEU A 500 15.13 20.74 20.06
C LEU A 500 13.98 20.32 19.15
N GLY A 501 12.95 19.66 19.70
CA GLY A 501 11.79 19.16 18.95
C GLY A 501 11.93 17.75 18.38
N THR A 502 12.96 16.99 18.80
CA THR A 502 13.13 15.56 18.49
C THR A 502 11.99 14.69 19.01
N VAL A 503 11.86 13.49 18.47
CA VAL A 503 10.91 12.44 18.87
C VAL A 503 11.57 11.06 18.76
N PHE A 504 11.01 10.06 19.45
CA PHE A 504 11.46 8.65 19.40
C PHE A 504 12.91 8.45 19.85
N GLU A 505 13.33 9.18 20.87
CA GLU A 505 14.65 9.06 21.47
C GLU A 505 14.84 7.73 22.19
N LYS A 506 15.94 7.03 21.90
CA LYS A 506 16.30 5.74 22.49
C LYS A 506 17.49 5.90 23.45
N PRO A 507 17.32 5.62 24.75
CA PRO A 507 18.44 5.66 25.69
C PRO A 507 19.33 4.42 25.51
N GLY A 508 20.63 4.63 25.32
CA GLY A 508 21.63 3.59 25.55
C GLY A 508 21.54 2.36 24.66
N VAL A 509 21.23 2.51 23.36
CA VAL A 509 21.31 1.38 22.42
C VAL A 509 22.75 0.80 22.41
N PRO A 510 22.97 -0.52 22.23
CA PRO A 510 24.29 -1.14 22.42
C PRO A 510 25.43 -0.47 21.63
N SER A 511 25.17 -0.03 20.41
CA SER A 511 26.14 0.68 19.55
C SER A 511 26.42 2.13 19.97
N HIS A 512 25.57 2.72 20.83
CA HIS A 512 25.63 4.11 21.28
C HIS A 512 25.30 4.22 22.78
N CYS A 513 25.81 3.28 23.58
CA CYS A 513 25.43 3.12 24.99
C CYS A 513 25.67 4.37 25.87
N ARG A 514 26.57 5.26 25.43
CA ARG A 514 26.92 6.53 26.10
C ARG A 514 25.95 7.68 25.81
N TYR A 515 25.01 7.50 24.90
CA TYR A 515 24.13 8.56 24.41
C TYR A 515 22.66 8.16 24.46
N VAL A 516 21.80 9.16 24.54
CA VAL A 516 20.44 9.08 24.01
C VAL A 516 20.52 9.42 22.52
N SER A 517 19.97 8.56 21.67
CA SER A 517 20.09 8.70 20.22
C SER A 517 18.75 8.56 19.51
N ILE A 518 18.65 9.16 18.33
CA ILE A 518 17.55 8.93 17.39
C ILE A 518 18.11 8.32 16.09
N SER A 519 17.34 7.41 15.48
CA SER A 519 17.63 6.89 14.14
C SER A 519 17.17 7.91 13.09
N TYR A 520 17.86 9.05 13.08
CA TYR A 520 17.50 10.25 12.32
C TYR A 520 17.44 9.97 10.81
N GLY A 521 18.59 9.67 10.18
CA GLY A 521 18.64 9.31 8.77
C GLY A 521 17.86 8.03 8.48
N GLY A 522 17.78 7.13 9.46
CA GLY A 522 17.12 5.83 9.37
C GLY A 522 15.60 5.86 9.55
N GLY A 523 14.94 7.03 9.53
CA GLY A 523 13.48 7.03 9.54
C GLY A 523 12.75 8.37 9.62
N TYR A 524 13.39 9.51 9.91
CA TYR A 524 12.67 10.79 10.02
C TYR A 524 12.04 11.20 8.68
N GLY A 525 12.81 11.14 7.58
CA GLY A 525 12.32 11.46 6.24
C GLY A 525 11.26 10.46 5.74
N GLN A 526 11.49 9.18 6.00
CA GLN A 526 10.61 8.08 5.61
C GLN A 526 9.25 8.17 6.31
N LEU A 527 9.24 8.37 7.64
CA LEU A 527 8.00 8.44 8.41
C LEU A 527 7.23 9.72 8.07
N ALA A 528 7.91 10.86 7.91
CA ALA A 528 7.27 12.08 7.43
C ALA A 528 6.59 11.85 6.07
N TRP A 529 7.29 11.21 5.12
CA TRP A 529 6.74 10.89 3.81
C TRP A 529 5.58 9.90 3.86
N ALA A 530 5.65 8.85 4.67
CA ALA A 530 4.58 7.86 4.77
C ALA A 530 3.28 8.47 5.34
N ILE A 531 3.40 9.37 6.31
CA ILE A 531 2.26 10.12 6.84
C ILE A 531 1.74 11.12 5.80
N ASP A 532 2.63 11.83 5.10
CA ASP A 532 2.25 12.76 4.03
C ASP A 532 1.56 12.03 2.87
N ARG A 533 2.01 10.82 2.55
CA ARG A 533 1.37 9.93 1.58
C ARG A 533 -0.07 9.63 1.97
N ALA A 534 -0.34 9.24 3.22
CA ALA A 534 -1.71 9.03 3.68
C ALA A 534 -2.56 10.31 3.51
N HIS A 535 -2.01 11.47 3.84
CA HIS A 535 -2.69 12.75 3.63
C HIS A 535 -3.00 13.04 2.15
N ARG A 536 -2.03 12.82 1.25
CA ARG A 536 -2.21 12.96 -0.20
C ARG A 536 -3.23 11.99 -0.79
N LEU A 537 -3.38 10.83 -0.15
CA LEU A 537 -4.41 9.84 -0.49
C LEU A 537 -5.80 10.20 0.07
N GLY A 538 -5.96 11.35 0.73
CA GLY A 538 -7.23 11.89 1.20
C GLY A 538 -7.56 11.60 2.67
N TYR A 539 -6.63 11.02 3.44
CA TYR A 539 -6.84 10.73 4.86
C TYR A 539 -6.47 11.92 5.75
N VAL A 540 -7.14 12.03 6.90
CA VAL A 540 -6.97 13.15 7.84
C VAL A 540 -6.16 12.69 9.06
N GLY A 541 -5.28 13.56 9.56
CA GLY A 541 -4.47 13.34 10.76
C GLY A 541 -3.00 13.04 10.48
N GLY A 542 -2.20 12.93 11.53
CA GLY A 542 -0.75 12.67 11.48
C GLY A 542 0.10 13.88 11.10
N THR A 543 -0.52 14.99 10.66
CA THR A 543 0.19 16.18 10.19
C THR A 543 1.04 16.84 11.27
N ALA A 544 0.66 16.75 12.55
CA ALA A 544 1.48 17.29 13.63
C ALA A 544 2.80 16.53 13.75
N MET A 545 2.78 15.20 13.58
CA MET A 545 3.99 14.39 13.53
C MET A 545 4.81 14.64 12.26
N ARG A 546 4.17 14.58 11.09
CA ARG A 546 4.82 14.87 9.79
C ARG A 546 5.58 16.19 9.85
N ASP A 547 4.88 17.24 10.27
CA ASP A 547 5.44 18.59 10.31
C ASP A 547 6.56 18.71 11.34
N ARG A 548 6.45 18.03 12.49
CA ARG A 548 7.50 18.03 13.52
C ARG A 548 8.77 17.38 13.01
N LEU A 549 8.66 16.22 12.32
CA LEU A 549 9.78 15.54 11.69
C LEU A 549 10.44 16.43 10.62
N SER A 550 9.65 17.00 9.71
CA SER A 550 10.14 17.87 8.63
C SER A 550 10.79 19.15 9.14
N ARG A 551 10.20 19.81 10.15
CA ARG A 551 10.78 21.00 10.78
C ARG A 551 12.10 20.69 11.51
N PHE A 552 12.21 19.52 12.13
CA PHE A 552 13.47 19.13 12.78
C PHE A 552 14.58 18.88 11.76
N VAL A 553 14.30 18.15 10.68
CA VAL A 553 15.25 17.97 9.56
C VAL A 553 15.67 19.31 9.00
N LEU A 554 14.71 20.19 8.67
CA LEU A 554 15.00 21.53 8.14
C LEU A 554 15.88 22.35 9.09
N LYS A 555 15.59 22.33 10.40
CA LYS A 555 16.38 23.04 11.42
C LYS A 555 17.86 22.66 11.39
N LEU A 556 18.20 21.42 11.10
CA LEU A 556 19.61 21.00 10.99
C LEU A 556 20.29 21.57 9.74
N PHE A 557 19.57 21.70 8.62
CA PHE A 557 20.13 22.30 7.40
C PHE A 557 20.23 23.82 7.49
N THR A 558 19.32 24.48 8.19
CA THR A 558 19.31 25.94 8.36
C THR A 558 20.03 26.40 9.64
N GLY A 559 20.73 25.49 10.32
CA GLY A 559 21.26 25.70 11.66
C GLY A 559 22.62 26.39 11.74
N GLU A 560 23.25 26.75 10.62
CA GLU A 560 24.57 27.38 10.62
C GLU A 560 24.56 28.76 11.29
N PRO A 561 25.63 29.15 12.02
CA PRO A 561 26.84 28.37 12.29
C PRO A 561 26.71 27.38 13.47
N ALA A 562 25.57 27.32 14.15
CA ALA A 562 25.39 26.51 15.36
C ALA A 562 25.38 25.00 15.12
N PHE A 563 24.95 24.55 13.95
CA PHE A 563 25.05 23.16 13.50
C PHE A 563 25.55 23.10 12.06
N PRO A 564 26.62 22.34 11.77
CA PRO A 564 27.20 22.30 10.44
C PRO A 564 26.28 21.54 9.46
N ARG A 565 25.95 22.16 8.33
CA ARG A 565 24.94 21.63 7.40
C ARG A 565 25.27 20.24 6.85
N ASN A 566 26.55 19.92 6.66
CA ASN A 566 26.99 18.60 6.19
C ASN A 566 26.72 17.46 7.20
N ALA A 567 26.60 17.77 8.50
CA ALA A 567 26.27 16.79 9.53
C ALA A 567 24.77 16.44 9.57
N ALA A 568 23.93 17.17 8.84
CA ALA A 568 22.46 16.99 8.81
C ALA A 568 21.98 15.75 8.02
N MET A 569 22.90 14.85 7.64
CA MET A 569 22.66 13.69 6.76
C MET A 569 23.22 12.37 7.34
N ARG A 570 23.38 12.27 8.66
CA ARG A 570 23.88 11.09 9.38
C ARG A 570 22.77 10.06 9.65
N LEU A 571 23.12 8.79 9.92
CA LEU A 571 22.15 7.76 10.31
C LEU A 571 21.59 8.04 11.71
N TRP A 572 22.50 8.14 12.68
CA TRP A 572 22.21 8.32 14.09
C TRP A 572 22.60 9.73 14.50
N LEU A 573 21.75 10.33 15.32
CA LEU A 573 22.01 11.62 15.94
C LEU A 573 21.98 11.44 17.46
N HIS A 574 23.09 11.78 18.11
CA HIS A 574 23.20 11.77 19.57
C HIS A 574 22.56 13.04 20.10
N VAL A 575 21.43 12.91 20.79
CA VAL A 575 20.59 14.02 21.24
C VAL A 575 20.75 14.32 22.72
N GLY A 576 21.64 13.60 23.41
CA GLY A 576 22.05 13.87 24.77
C GLY A 576 22.91 12.73 25.35
N PRO A 577 23.47 12.90 26.55
CA PRO A 577 24.20 11.83 27.24
C PRO A 577 23.25 10.71 27.67
N ALA A 578 23.78 9.53 27.99
CA ALA A 578 22.99 8.39 28.44
C ALA A 578 22.04 8.76 29.60
N GLY A 579 20.84 8.18 29.60
CA GLY A 579 19.79 8.41 30.59
C GLY A 579 18.54 9.05 30.01
N LYS A 580 17.36 8.57 30.42
CA LYS A 580 16.08 9.07 29.92
C LYS A 580 15.87 10.55 30.30
N GLY A 581 15.51 11.39 29.33
CA GLY A 581 15.26 12.82 29.54
C GLY A 581 16.50 13.72 29.50
N ASN A 582 17.69 13.14 29.38
CA ASN A 582 18.92 13.90 29.18
C ASN A 582 19.02 14.31 27.72
N TYR A 583 18.53 15.50 27.39
CA TYR A 583 18.54 16.05 26.02
C TYR A 583 19.37 17.33 25.94
N TYR A 584 20.16 17.46 24.87
CA TYR A 584 20.80 18.72 24.50
C TYR A 584 19.73 19.79 24.22
N LYS A 585 20.04 21.02 24.62
CA LYS A 585 19.13 22.16 24.57
C LYS A 585 19.40 23.06 23.37
N THR A 586 20.63 23.03 22.85
CA THR A 586 21.09 23.89 21.77
C THR A 586 21.63 23.10 20.59
N LEU A 587 21.61 23.73 19.41
CA LEU A 587 22.22 23.17 18.21
C LEU A 587 23.75 23.00 18.35
N SER A 588 24.41 23.87 19.10
CA SER A 588 25.85 23.78 19.35
C SER A 588 26.23 22.59 20.22
N GLU A 589 25.46 22.29 21.28
CA GLU A 589 25.64 21.06 22.07
C GLU A 589 25.41 19.81 21.20
N LEU A 590 24.39 19.85 20.34
CA LEU A 590 24.10 18.78 19.40
C LEU A 590 25.26 18.60 18.40
N ALA A 591 25.82 19.68 17.86
CA ALA A 591 26.93 19.64 16.92
C ALA A 591 28.19 19.04 17.57
N ALA A 592 28.53 19.47 18.80
CA ALA A 592 29.67 18.96 19.55
C ALA A 592 29.58 17.44 19.82
N ALA A 593 28.36 16.92 20.01
CA ALA A 593 28.15 15.48 20.19
C ALA A 593 28.13 14.68 18.87
N ASN A 594 28.10 15.36 17.72
CA ASN A 594 27.94 14.74 16.41
C ASN A 594 28.99 15.22 15.40
N GLU A 595 30.22 15.49 15.86
CA GLU A 595 31.33 15.93 15.02
C GLU A 595 31.72 14.91 13.94
N GLY A 596 32.08 15.42 12.75
CA GLY A 596 32.55 14.65 11.60
C GLY A 596 31.51 13.68 11.00
N GLY A 597 31.85 13.03 9.88
CA GLY A 597 31.10 11.87 9.37
C GLY A 597 30.68 11.97 7.91
N ASP A 598 31.00 10.93 7.15
CA ASP A 598 30.44 10.70 5.82
C ASP A 598 28.93 10.50 5.93
N SER A 599 28.17 11.29 5.18
CA SER A 599 26.77 11.00 4.94
C SER A 599 26.66 9.89 3.89
N MET A 600 25.76 8.93 4.12
CA MET A 600 25.22 8.07 3.06
C MET A 600 23.70 8.17 2.98
N TYR A 601 23.11 9.11 3.73
CA TYR A 601 21.66 9.19 3.98
C TYR A 601 21.04 10.49 3.47
N ALA A 602 21.77 11.26 2.64
CA ALA A 602 21.28 12.49 2.04
C ALA A 602 19.93 12.28 1.32
N HIS A 603 19.85 11.19 0.54
CA HIS A 603 18.65 10.80 -0.19
C HIS A 603 17.48 10.33 0.70
N TRP A 604 17.75 9.88 1.94
CA TRP A 604 16.72 9.43 2.89
C TRP A 604 16.09 10.63 3.60
N VAL A 605 16.92 11.55 4.10
CA VAL A 605 16.43 12.75 4.79
C VAL A 605 15.77 13.75 3.84
N ARG A 606 16.07 13.68 2.53
CA ARG A 606 15.49 14.56 1.51
C ARG A 606 13.97 14.55 1.50
N LEU A 607 13.32 13.42 1.77
CA LEU A 607 11.86 13.32 1.76
C LEU A 607 11.20 14.33 2.72
N ALA A 608 11.82 14.57 3.87
CA ALA A 608 11.36 15.62 4.80
C ALA A 608 11.60 17.04 4.27
N LEU A 609 12.69 17.27 3.52
CA LEU A 609 12.95 18.56 2.86
C LEU A 609 11.98 18.84 1.71
N VAL A 610 11.53 17.81 0.98
CA VAL A 610 10.45 17.94 -0.01
C VAL A 610 9.18 18.47 0.67
N ILE A 611 8.77 17.84 1.78
CA ILE A 611 7.59 18.29 2.55
C ILE A 611 7.80 19.71 3.09
N ALA A 612 9.00 20.03 3.59
CA ALA A 612 9.31 21.37 4.09
C ALA A 612 9.22 22.44 2.99
N LEU A 613 9.67 22.13 1.77
CA LEU A 613 9.58 22.99 0.61
C LEU A 613 8.12 23.20 0.20
N GLU A 614 7.34 22.12 0.09
CA GLU A 614 5.90 22.15 -0.23
C GLU A 614 5.03 22.84 0.82
N SER A 615 5.54 22.91 2.06
CA SER A 615 4.93 23.65 3.17
C SER A 615 5.43 25.10 3.26
N GLU A 616 6.22 25.55 2.28
CA GLU A 616 6.78 26.91 2.19
C GLU A 616 7.53 27.35 3.45
N LEU A 617 8.22 26.42 4.12
CA LEU A 617 8.95 26.76 5.34
C LEU A 617 10.17 27.65 5.02
N PRO A 618 10.46 28.68 5.85
CA PRO A 618 11.62 29.54 5.65
C PRO A 618 12.93 28.74 5.57
N GLY A 619 13.73 29.01 4.54
CA GLY A 619 15.00 28.32 4.29
C GLY A 619 14.88 26.93 3.64
N ALA A 620 13.67 26.43 3.38
CA ALA A 620 13.48 25.10 2.81
C ALA A 620 14.04 24.94 1.39
N GLN A 621 13.92 25.96 0.53
CA GLN A 621 14.50 25.93 -0.81
C GLN A 621 16.02 25.75 -0.78
N ASP A 622 16.72 26.58 -0.01
CA ASP A 622 18.19 26.52 0.12
C ASP A 622 18.66 25.20 0.74
N ALA A 623 17.94 24.68 1.75
CA ALA A 623 18.21 23.37 2.31
C ALA A 623 18.00 22.22 1.30
N TYR A 624 16.91 22.29 0.52
CA TYR A 624 16.62 21.32 -0.53
C TYR A 624 17.69 21.37 -1.63
N ASP A 625 18.05 22.55 -2.14
CA ASP A 625 19.05 22.71 -3.21
C ASP A 625 20.43 22.21 -2.78
N TYR A 626 20.83 22.48 -1.53
CA TYR A 626 22.05 21.94 -0.96
C TYR A 626 22.03 20.40 -0.92
N ASN A 627 20.97 19.82 -0.36
CA ASN A 627 20.82 18.37 -0.29
C ASN A 627 20.75 17.72 -1.69
N TRP A 628 20.06 18.38 -2.63
CA TRP A 628 19.95 17.93 -4.01
C TRP A 628 21.32 17.84 -4.68
N ARG A 629 22.17 18.87 -4.53
CA ARG A 629 23.54 18.86 -5.06
C ARG A 629 24.37 17.70 -4.50
N VAL A 630 24.26 17.41 -3.21
CA VAL A 630 24.91 16.26 -2.56
C VAL A 630 24.40 14.94 -3.15
N CYS A 631 23.09 14.83 -3.34
CA CYS A 631 22.46 13.65 -3.94
C CYS A 631 22.82 13.46 -5.42
N GLU A 632 22.90 14.53 -6.20
CA GLU A 632 23.20 14.50 -7.64
C GLU A 632 24.65 14.12 -7.90
N THR A 633 25.57 14.77 -7.21
CA THR A 633 27.02 14.54 -7.38
C THR A 633 27.51 13.29 -6.66
N GLY A 634 26.84 12.87 -5.58
CA GLY A 634 27.32 11.86 -4.65
C GLY A 634 28.47 12.34 -3.73
N ALA A 635 28.93 13.57 -3.90
CA ALA A 635 29.97 14.17 -3.07
C ALA A 635 29.41 14.45 -1.67
N GLY A 636 30.05 13.92 -0.64
CA GLY A 636 29.50 13.91 0.73
C GLY A 636 28.38 12.90 0.94
N ASN A 637 28.12 12.01 -0.02
CA ASN A 637 27.14 10.92 0.06
C ASN A 637 27.77 9.52 -0.21
N ARG A 638 29.07 9.34 0.09
CA ARG A 638 29.87 8.14 -0.25
C ARG A 638 29.79 7.72 -1.72
N GLY A 639 29.64 8.68 -2.64
CA GLY A 639 29.50 8.42 -4.08
C GLY A 639 28.12 7.89 -4.50
N ILE A 640 27.16 7.75 -3.58
CA ILE A 640 25.79 7.37 -3.91
C ILE A 640 25.11 8.54 -4.62
N ARG A 641 24.79 8.34 -5.91
CA ARG A 641 24.08 9.32 -6.75
C ARG A 641 22.60 9.01 -6.81
N ILE A 642 21.77 10.04 -6.87
CA ILE A 642 20.31 9.85 -6.90
C ILE A 642 19.81 9.20 -8.19
N ALA A 643 20.53 9.40 -9.31
CA ALA A 643 20.23 8.74 -10.58
C ALA A 643 20.27 7.21 -10.48
N THR A 644 21.08 6.64 -9.56
CA THR A 644 21.17 5.20 -9.36
C THR A 644 20.23 4.67 -8.26
N LYS A 645 19.59 5.56 -7.50
CA LYS A 645 18.66 5.29 -6.38
C LYS A 645 17.26 5.81 -6.70
N GLY A 646 16.72 5.35 -7.82
CA GLY A 646 15.50 5.89 -8.42
C GLY A 646 14.28 5.87 -7.50
N GLY A 647 14.16 4.87 -6.63
CA GLY A 647 13.05 4.74 -5.68
C GLY A 647 12.99 5.88 -4.67
N TRP A 648 14.13 6.53 -4.41
CA TRP A 648 14.23 7.70 -3.55
C TRP A 648 14.05 9.01 -4.30
N ALA A 649 14.16 9.04 -5.63
CA ALA A 649 14.22 10.22 -6.49
C ALA A 649 12.87 10.95 -6.66
N ILE A 650 12.14 11.12 -5.56
CA ILE A 650 10.87 11.82 -5.46
C ILE A 650 11.12 13.33 -5.43
N LEU A 651 10.38 14.06 -6.27
CA LEU A 651 10.37 15.50 -6.38
C LEU A 651 9.18 16.10 -5.61
N PRO A 652 9.26 17.40 -5.27
CA PRO A 652 8.09 18.18 -4.87
C PRO A 652 6.99 18.14 -5.93
N ASP A 653 5.75 18.25 -5.46
CA ASP A 653 4.56 18.37 -6.25
C ASP A 653 4.52 19.73 -6.96
N THR A 654 4.67 19.70 -8.29
CA THR A 654 4.76 20.90 -9.12
C THR A 654 3.43 21.63 -9.26
N SER A 655 2.29 21.02 -8.90
CA SER A 655 0.98 21.68 -8.95
C SER A 655 0.87 22.90 -8.02
N ARG A 656 1.75 22.97 -7.01
CA ARG A 656 1.81 24.09 -6.03
C ARG A 656 2.85 25.15 -6.37
N PHE A 657 3.74 24.87 -7.31
CA PHE A 657 4.82 25.78 -7.69
C PHE A 657 4.65 26.20 -9.15
N GLY A 658 4.55 27.50 -9.41
CA GLY A 658 4.71 28.02 -10.77
C GLY A 658 6.01 27.46 -11.36
N THR A 659 5.98 27.08 -12.65
CA THR A 659 7.03 26.36 -13.40
C THR A 659 8.43 26.98 -13.35
N SER A 660 8.60 28.15 -12.73
CA SER A 660 9.86 28.88 -12.62
C SER A 660 10.72 28.56 -11.37
N ARG A 661 10.26 27.70 -10.44
CA ARG A 661 10.98 27.45 -9.17
C ARG A 661 11.69 26.09 -9.04
N LEU A 662 11.51 25.18 -9.97
CA LEU A 662 12.13 23.85 -9.91
C LEU A 662 13.16 23.76 -11.04
N ARG A 663 14.45 23.92 -10.68
CA ARG A 663 15.58 23.57 -11.55
C ARG A 663 15.86 22.08 -11.48
#